data_AF-A0A948Q9W9-F1
#
_entry.id   AF-A0A948Q9W9-F1
#
_cell.length_a   1.000
_cell.length_b   1.000
_cell.length_c   1.000
_cell.angle_alpha   90.00
_cell.angle_beta   90.00
_cell.angle_gamma   90.00
#
_symmetry.space_group_name_H-M   'P 1'
#
loop_
_entity.id
_entity.type
_entity.pdbx_description
1 polymer ?
#
loop_
_entity_poly.entity_id
_entity_poly.type
_entity_poly.pdbx_seq_one_letter_code
_entity_poly.pdbx_strand_id
1 'polypeptide(L)'
;MTNITHAGNSFNLNHIFPADFENAKMENLKSLNPPNGLFKLETSTVSNISEGTLISAPMKTLFPFDQLIISAGAILKNGNSISVSAQVKTKDGAWSKWYSFGDFTADGESSSASEQEDALGQVAVDILKLKKPCDYFRYKIELDSFSSRKPILKQVSCVYTNTKKAYDEKAALKKSDKFKTLRLNVPKLSQMAMQFKYSKDICSPVSLSMVMNYHGLDEKPLKTVASVYDKNQKIYGNWLFNIQYAATKPFYARIKRFNYMSEAEAYISRGIPIIASLTFAPGELQKSPIKFSKGHLVIIKGFTWNGDVIVNDPAAANDNSVGKVYNRKEFASAWLKNKFGTAYIINPNLPGQAVIGKSHCNVMAKPFLPENIKEFEKNFETQVIAGEKIKILELKKDWARVNTIEQMRVDRISNNNFSLYSGWLDIKCLATENIINTDIIVKSKTAKVLKSKNKREVSIGTKLKFISQENRKTITAATSKGKIIPLRKEDIVFENKVKVLKPAAMRTRLLKTARQFIGDKYRWGGRSGFETDCSGLVNLSYRVLGMNLPRNACDQFLFAKAVKKENLKPADLIFSSRTGNKKNIDHVMIYSGNEKLIEATRETNSIREVSFKKKFGKKLADIKNGQIINGSKIYFKKVIK
;
A
#
# COMPACT_ATOMS: atom_id res chain seq x y z
N MET A 1 16.39 -10.44 21.22
CA MET A 1 15.99 -9.25 20.42
C MET A 1 16.36 -9.54 18.98
N THR A 2 15.41 -9.98 18.15
CA THR A 2 15.66 -10.11 16.71
C THR A 2 15.41 -8.74 16.08
N ASN A 3 16.46 -8.11 15.57
CA ASN A 3 16.36 -6.94 14.72
C ASN A 3 15.58 -7.31 13.46
N ILE A 4 14.26 -7.12 13.48
CA ILE A 4 13.44 -7.15 12.26
C ILE A 4 13.57 -5.77 11.61
N THR A 5 14.80 -5.43 11.21
CA THR A 5 15.08 -4.34 10.30
C THR A 5 14.52 -4.69 8.92
N HIS A 6 13.99 -3.70 8.20
CA HIS A 6 13.67 -3.83 6.77
C HIS A 6 14.87 -4.49 6.06
N ALA A 7 14.72 -5.74 5.61
CA ALA A 7 15.85 -6.52 5.12
C ALA A 7 16.32 -6.10 3.71
N GLY A 8 15.54 -5.28 2.99
CA GLY A 8 15.91 -4.74 1.68
C GLY A 8 16.83 -3.52 1.71
N ASN A 9 17.52 -3.25 0.59
CA ASN A 9 18.38 -2.08 0.39
C ASN A 9 17.60 -0.86 -0.11
N SER A 10 16.44 -1.11 -0.72
CA SER A 10 15.62 -0.09 -1.34
C SER A 10 14.22 -0.03 -0.73
N PHE A 11 13.66 1.17 -0.74
CA PHE A 11 12.28 1.42 -0.37
C PHE A 11 11.57 2.12 -1.53
N ASN A 12 10.34 1.68 -1.81
CA ASN A 12 9.53 2.18 -2.91
C ASN A 12 8.34 2.93 -2.35
N LEU A 13 8.18 4.18 -2.77
CA LEU A 13 7.01 5.01 -2.53
C LEU A 13 6.30 5.19 -3.86
N ASN A 14 5.00 4.95 -3.86
CA ASN A 14 4.17 5.20 -5.03
C ASN A 14 2.97 6.03 -4.61
N HIS A 15 2.74 7.15 -5.29
CA HIS A 15 1.67 8.10 -5.00
C HIS A 15 0.70 8.11 -6.17
N ILE A 16 -0.48 7.54 -5.96
CA ILE A 16 -1.54 7.39 -6.97
C ILE A 16 -2.94 7.68 -6.42
N PHE A 17 -3.05 8.03 -5.13
CA PHE A 17 -4.29 8.48 -4.52
C PHE A 17 -4.13 9.90 -3.92
N PRO A 18 -5.22 10.69 -3.84
CA PRO A 18 -5.16 12.04 -3.28
C PRO A 18 -4.54 12.10 -1.87
N ALA A 19 -4.80 11.08 -1.03
CA ALA A 19 -4.26 11.04 0.32
C ALA A 19 -2.72 10.95 0.36
N ASP A 20 -2.08 10.46 -0.71
CA ASP A 20 -0.62 10.36 -0.80
C ASP A 20 0.05 11.74 -0.86
N PHE A 21 -0.68 12.78 -1.26
CA PHE A 21 -0.22 14.18 -1.41
C PHE A 21 -0.64 15.08 -0.24
N GLU A 22 -0.97 14.51 0.93
CA GLU A 22 -1.34 15.27 2.13
C GLU A 22 -0.24 16.27 2.50
N ASN A 23 -0.59 17.56 2.61
CA ASN A 23 0.32 18.68 2.88
C ASN A 23 1.34 18.99 1.77
N ALA A 24 1.12 18.49 0.54
CA ALA A 24 1.83 19.02 -0.63
C ALA A 24 1.39 20.47 -0.90
N LYS A 25 2.32 21.28 -1.41
CA LYS A 25 2.04 22.62 -1.91
C LYS A 25 1.73 22.52 -3.40
N MET A 26 0.67 23.18 -3.83
CA MET A 26 0.22 23.17 -5.22
C MET A 26 -0.09 24.58 -5.68
N GLU A 27 0.33 24.92 -6.89
CA GLU A 27 0.08 26.21 -7.55
C GLU A 27 -0.47 25.92 -8.95
N ASN A 28 -1.59 26.55 -9.31
CA ASN A 28 -2.27 26.40 -10.61
C ASN A 28 -2.61 24.93 -11.01
N LEU A 29 -3.00 24.10 -10.04
CA LEU A 29 -3.36 22.70 -10.24
C LEU A 29 -4.72 22.37 -9.61
N LYS A 30 -5.63 21.84 -10.42
CA LYS A 30 -6.94 21.32 -9.99
C LYS A 30 -6.85 19.85 -9.60
N SER A 31 -7.39 19.49 -8.44
CA SER A 31 -7.51 18.09 -8.03
C SER A 31 -8.48 17.31 -8.91
N LEU A 32 -8.06 16.10 -9.28
CA LEU A 32 -8.86 15.07 -9.93
C LEU A 32 -8.90 13.82 -9.04
N ASN A 33 -9.74 12.86 -9.42
CA ASN A 33 -9.76 11.54 -8.81
C ASN A 33 -9.39 10.46 -9.83
N PRO A 34 -8.66 9.42 -9.41
CA PRO A 34 -8.47 8.23 -10.21
C PRO A 34 -9.83 7.65 -10.70
N PRO A 35 -9.91 7.07 -11.92
CA PRO A 35 -8.81 6.83 -12.85
C PRO A 35 -8.45 8.04 -13.74
N ASN A 36 -9.15 9.17 -13.62
CA ASN A 36 -8.99 10.31 -14.54
C ASN A 36 -7.69 11.10 -14.34
N GLY A 37 -6.96 10.83 -13.27
CA GLY A 37 -5.72 11.52 -12.89
C GLY A 37 -5.73 11.94 -11.43
N LEU A 38 -4.68 12.66 -11.03
CA LEU A 38 -4.52 13.24 -9.70
C LEU A 38 -4.68 14.76 -9.73
N PHE A 39 -3.99 15.41 -10.66
CA PHE A 39 -3.98 16.86 -10.78
C PHE A 39 -3.95 17.27 -12.25
N LYS A 40 -4.77 18.25 -12.62
CA LYS A 40 -4.82 18.84 -13.95
C LYS A 40 -4.36 20.29 -13.88
N LEU A 41 -3.53 20.69 -14.84
CA LEU A 41 -3.11 22.08 -14.98
C LEU A 41 -4.32 23.01 -15.24
N GLU A 42 -4.40 24.11 -14.50
CA GLU A 42 -5.40 25.16 -14.70
C GLU A 42 -4.90 26.24 -15.68
N THR A 43 -5.84 26.96 -16.29
CA THR A 43 -5.54 27.95 -17.33
C THR A 43 -5.06 29.26 -16.69
N SER A 44 -3.91 29.77 -17.15
CA SER A 44 -3.53 31.16 -16.87
C SER A 44 -4.36 32.10 -17.73
N THR A 45 -5.00 33.10 -17.13
CA THR A 45 -5.77 34.14 -17.84
C THR A 45 -4.90 35.25 -18.44
N VAL A 46 -3.58 35.23 -18.21
CA VAL A 46 -2.69 36.38 -18.44
C VAL A 46 -1.58 36.08 -19.45
N SER A 47 -1.32 34.81 -19.80
CA SER A 47 -0.26 34.45 -20.78
C SER A 47 -0.61 33.23 -21.63
N ASN A 48 0.02 33.10 -22.79
CA ASN A 48 -0.10 31.92 -23.67
C ASN A 48 0.52 30.64 -23.08
N ILE A 49 1.20 30.73 -21.93
CA ILE A 49 1.80 29.63 -21.20
C ILE A 49 1.01 29.43 -19.90
N SER A 50 0.62 28.19 -19.62
CA SER A 50 0.13 27.81 -18.30
C SER A 50 1.18 26.94 -17.64
N GLU A 51 1.56 27.26 -16.41
CA GLU A 51 2.54 26.52 -15.60
C GLU A 51 1.89 26.13 -14.28
N GLY A 52 2.15 24.91 -13.82
CA GLY A 52 1.57 24.39 -12.58
C GLY A 52 2.60 23.60 -11.80
N THR A 53 2.67 23.83 -10.51
CA THR A 53 3.71 23.26 -9.64
C THR A 53 3.10 22.44 -8.52
N LEU A 54 3.67 21.25 -8.29
CA LEU A 54 3.41 20.41 -7.12
C LEU A 54 4.72 20.17 -6.38
N ILE A 55 4.81 20.61 -5.12
CA ILE A 55 5.92 20.29 -4.21
C ILE A 55 5.41 19.35 -3.11
N SER A 56 6.02 18.18 -3.00
CA SER A 56 5.67 17.22 -1.95
C SER A 56 5.96 17.77 -0.56
N ALA A 57 5.22 17.30 0.44
CA ALA A 57 5.66 17.45 1.83
C ALA A 57 7.06 16.81 2.01
N PRO A 58 7.90 17.33 2.93
CA PRO A 58 9.13 16.65 3.32
C PRO A 58 8.87 15.22 3.79
N MET A 59 9.57 14.25 3.18
CA MET A 59 9.46 12.84 3.52
C MET A 59 10.71 12.40 4.28
N LYS A 60 10.50 11.89 5.50
CA LYS A 60 11.55 11.21 6.27
C LYS A 60 11.69 9.77 5.76
N THR A 61 12.90 9.34 5.42
CA THR A 61 13.16 7.99 4.92
C THR A 61 13.31 6.98 6.06
N LEU A 62 12.97 5.72 5.80
CA LEU A 62 13.05 4.63 6.79
C LEU A 62 14.48 4.37 7.26
N PHE A 63 15.45 4.72 6.43
CA PHE A 63 16.88 4.61 6.67
C PHE A 63 17.59 5.72 5.86
N PRO A 64 18.80 6.14 6.28
CA PRO A 64 19.62 7.03 5.46
C PRO A 64 19.91 6.39 4.10
N PHE A 65 19.76 7.16 3.03
CA PHE A 65 19.92 6.68 1.65
C PHE A 65 21.01 7.45 0.92
N ASP A 66 21.65 6.82 -0.06
CA ASP A 66 22.69 7.42 -0.91
C ASP A 66 22.34 7.42 -2.40
N GLN A 67 21.19 6.83 -2.78
CA GLN A 67 20.61 6.98 -4.11
C GLN A 67 19.12 7.27 -4.05
N LEU A 68 18.66 8.18 -4.91
CA LEU A 68 17.26 8.49 -5.14
C LEU A 68 16.94 8.45 -6.63
N ILE A 69 15.84 7.77 -6.96
CA ILE A 69 15.24 7.75 -8.29
C ILE A 69 13.82 8.27 -8.15
N ILE A 70 13.41 9.17 -9.05
CA ILE A 70 12.05 9.67 -9.11
C ILE A 70 11.53 9.48 -10.54
N SER A 71 10.31 8.98 -10.66
CA SER A 71 9.58 8.93 -11.91
C SER A 71 8.19 9.53 -11.71
N ALA A 72 7.77 10.39 -12.62
CA ALA A 72 6.40 10.88 -12.68
C ALA A 72 5.74 10.40 -13.98
N GLY A 73 4.42 10.27 -13.94
CA GLY A 73 3.62 9.87 -15.07
C GLY A 73 2.47 10.85 -15.28
N ALA A 74 2.45 11.52 -16.43
CA ALA A 74 1.39 12.44 -16.82
C ALA A 74 0.81 12.12 -18.20
N ILE A 75 -0.48 12.41 -18.39
CA ILE A 75 -1.10 12.48 -19.71
C ILE A 75 -0.65 13.81 -20.33
N LEU A 76 0.16 13.72 -21.38
CA LEU A 76 0.65 14.85 -22.14
C LEU A 76 0.12 14.82 -23.58
N LYS A 77 -0.05 15.99 -24.17
CA LYS A 77 -0.31 16.20 -25.59
C LYS A 77 0.74 17.17 -26.14
N ASN A 78 0.87 17.25 -27.46
CA ASN A 78 1.77 18.19 -28.12
C ASN A 78 1.63 19.60 -27.54
N GLY A 79 2.77 20.26 -27.29
CA GLY A 79 2.88 21.51 -26.55
C GLY A 79 2.73 21.35 -25.03
N ASN A 80 2.90 20.15 -24.47
CA ASN A 80 2.95 19.93 -23.02
C ASN A 80 4.28 19.31 -22.61
N SER A 81 4.74 19.69 -21.42
CA SER A 81 5.94 19.16 -20.75
C SER A 81 5.63 18.71 -19.33
N ILE A 82 6.54 17.90 -18.80
CA ILE A 82 6.65 17.62 -17.37
C ILE A 82 8.13 17.66 -16.97
N SER A 83 8.41 18.32 -15.86
CA SER A 83 9.73 18.37 -15.25
C SER A 83 9.70 17.73 -13.87
N VAL A 84 10.78 17.02 -13.53
CA VAL A 84 10.91 16.33 -12.24
C VAL A 84 12.18 16.79 -11.55
N SER A 85 12.05 17.26 -10.31
CA SER A 85 13.19 17.67 -9.49
C SER A 85 13.10 17.13 -8.07
N ALA A 86 14.24 17.01 -7.39
CA ALA A 86 14.30 16.62 -5.98
C ALA A 86 15.20 17.53 -5.14
N GLN A 87 14.87 17.63 -3.86
CA GLN A 87 15.76 18.13 -2.83
C GLN A 87 15.97 17.05 -1.78
N VAL A 88 17.16 17.00 -1.22
CA VAL A 88 17.53 16.08 -0.15
C VAL A 88 18.18 16.84 1.00
N LYS A 89 18.18 16.25 2.18
CA LYS A 89 18.99 16.73 3.32
C LYS A 89 19.31 15.62 4.30
N THR A 90 20.40 15.79 5.02
CA THR A 90 20.70 15.03 6.24
C THR A 90 19.72 15.44 7.35
N LYS A 91 19.72 14.68 8.45
CA LYS A 91 18.87 14.92 9.61
C LYS A 91 18.90 16.37 10.08
N ASP A 92 20.10 16.90 10.30
CA ASP A 92 20.34 18.21 10.91
C ASP A 92 20.85 19.26 9.90
N GLY A 93 20.97 18.90 8.62
CA GLY A 93 21.40 19.80 7.54
C GLY A 93 20.27 20.61 6.90
N ALA A 94 20.69 21.61 6.12
CA ALA A 94 19.82 22.39 5.23
C ALA A 94 19.40 21.57 3.99
N TRP A 95 18.32 22.01 3.32
CA TRP A 95 17.94 21.46 2.02
C TRP A 95 19.02 21.74 0.97
N SER A 96 19.29 20.76 0.12
CA SER A 96 20.12 20.94 -1.09
C SER A 96 19.50 21.95 -2.05
N LYS A 97 20.23 22.29 -3.13
CA LYS A 97 19.59 22.85 -4.33
C LYS A 97 18.61 21.82 -4.92
N TRP A 98 17.70 22.28 -5.78
CA TRP A 98 16.88 21.37 -6.56
C TRP A 98 17.74 20.69 -7.62
N TYR A 99 17.83 19.37 -7.54
CA TYR A 99 18.43 18.53 -8.57
C TYR A 99 17.35 18.19 -9.60
N SER A 100 17.53 18.62 -10.84
CA SER A 100 16.62 18.29 -11.94
C SER A 100 16.97 16.93 -12.56
N PHE A 101 15.95 16.12 -12.83
CA PHE A 101 16.05 14.88 -13.60
C PHE A 101 15.74 15.11 -15.10
N GLY A 102 15.46 16.36 -15.48
CA GLY A 102 15.15 16.79 -16.83
C GLY A 102 13.67 16.91 -17.15
N ASP A 103 13.45 17.21 -18.43
CA ASP A 103 12.17 17.59 -19.00
C ASP A 103 11.75 16.56 -20.04
N PHE A 104 10.53 16.06 -19.89
CA PHE A 104 9.90 15.23 -20.92
C PHE A 104 8.85 16.05 -21.64
N THR A 105 8.88 16.02 -22.97
CA THR A 105 7.88 16.69 -23.82
C THR A 105 7.14 15.69 -24.68
N ALA A 106 5.86 15.95 -24.94
CA ALA A 106 5.07 15.10 -25.84
C ALA A 106 5.55 15.16 -27.30
N ASP A 107 6.30 16.19 -27.67
CA ASP A 107 6.77 16.46 -29.03
C ASP A 107 8.08 15.74 -29.39
N GLY A 108 8.64 14.93 -28.48
CA GLY A 108 9.89 14.19 -28.73
C GLY A 108 11.16 15.01 -28.49
N GLU A 109 11.01 16.19 -27.88
CA GLU A 109 12.09 17.13 -27.56
C GLU A 109 12.62 16.94 -26.13
N SER A 110 12.53 15.72 -25.59
CA SER A 110 12.87 15.43 -24.20
C SER A 110 14.39 15.52 -23.97
N SER A 111 14.78 16.07 -22.83
CA SER A 111 16.19 16.28 -22.49
C SER A 111 16.41 16.12 -20.99
N SER A 112 17.32 15.24 -20.60
CA SER A 112 17.78 15.24 -19.22
C SER A 112 18.51 16.55 -18.93
N ALA A 113 18.52 16.95 -17.66
CA ALA A 113 19.32 18.09 -17.26
C ALA A 113 20.82 17.82 -17.50
N SER A 114 21.58 18.87 -17.80
CA SER A 114 23.04 18.82 -17.87
C SER A 114 23.62 18.31 -16.55
N GLU A 115 24.88 17.85 -16.57
CA GLU A 115 25.53 17.33 -15.36
C GLU A 115 25.43 18.34 -14.21
N GLN A 116 24.77 17.90 -13.13
CA GLN A 116 24.61 18.66 -11.90
C GLN A 116 25.40 17.92 -10.83
N GLU A 117 26.48 18.53 -10.34
CA GLU A 117 27.27 18.03 -9.22
C GLU A 117 27.53 19.15 -8.21
N ASP A 118 27.41 18.83 -6.92
CA ASP A 118 27.84 19.70 -5.84
C ASP A 118 28.47 18.88 -4.69
N ALA A 119 28.69 19.53 -3.54
CA ALA A 119 29.29 18.91 -2.37
C ALA A 119 28.44 17.77 -1.78
N LEU A 120 27.13 17.73 -2.06
CA LEU A 120 26.20 16.75 -1.49
C LEU A 120 25.95 15.57 -2.44
N GLY A 121 25.87 15.81 -3.75
CA GLY A 121 25.60 14.75 -4.71
C GLY A 121 25.68 15.17 -6.17
N GLN A 122 25.36 14.21 -7.04
CA GLN A 122 25.34 14.37 -8.49
C GLN A 122 24.11 13.67 -9.08
N VAL A 123 23.47 14.26 -10.09
CA VAL A 123 22.49 13.57 -10.93
C VAL A 123 23.22 12.84 -12.04
N ALA A 124 23.27 11.50 -11.94
CA ALA A 124 23.80 10.63 -12.98
C ALA A 124 22.64 10.14 -13.86
N VAL A 125 22.23 11.00 -14.81
CA VAL A 125 21.08 10.82 -15.72
C VAL A 125 19.75 10.68 -14.97
N ASP A 126 19.42 9.47 -14.51
CA ASP A 126 18.15 9.13 -13.85
C ASP A 126 18.28 8.95 -12.33
N ILE A 127 19.51 9.00 -11.80
CA ILE A 127 19.81 8.66 -10.41
C ILE A 127 20.52 9.83 -9.73
N LEU A 128 19.89 10.40 -8.70
CA LEU A 128 20.60 11.27 -7.78
C LEU A 128 21.47 10.40 -6.85
N LYS A 129 22.79 10.47 -7.05
CA LYS A 129 23.81 9.80 -6.23
C LYS A 129 24.35 10.78 -5.20
N LEU A 130 24.33 10.40 -3.93
CA LEU A 130 24.75 11.25 -2.83
C LEU A 130 26.12 10.85 -2.33
N LYS A 131 26.99 11.84 -2.12
CA LYS A 131 28.32 11.66 -1.51
C LYS A 131 28.21 11.33 -0.02
N LYS A 132 27.14 11.80 0.63
CA LYS A 132 26.79 11.50 2.03
C LYS A 132 25.33 11.07 2.14
N PRO A 133 24.99 10.02 2.91
CA PRO A 133 23.61 9.59 3.06
C PRO A 133 22.70 10.70 3.62
N CYS A 134 21.50 10.80 3.08
CA CYS A 134 20.47 11.75 3.51
C CYS A 134 19.30 11.02 4.20
N ASP A 135 18.57 11.74 5.05
CA ASP A 135 17.45 11.23 5.86
C ASP A 135 16.09 11.72 5.37
N TYR A 136 16.11 12.76 4.53
CA TYR A 136 14.91 13.40 4.02
C TYR A 136 15.06 13.68 2.53
N PHE A 137 13.92 13.62 1.84
CA PHE A 137 13.80 14.16 0.50
C PHE A 137 12.44 14.83 0.32
N ARG A 138 12.32 15.65 -0.71
CA ARG A 138 11.05 16.11 -1.28
C ARG A 138 11.21 16.22 -2.79
N TYR A 139 10.11 16.14 -3.52
CA TYR A 139 10.11 16.30 -4.96
C TYR A 139 9.28 17.50 -5.39
N LYS A 140 9.59 18.01 -6.58
CA LYS A 140 8.84 19.02 -7.31
C LYS A 140 8.48 18.44 -8.67
N ILE A 141 7.22 18.59 -9.05
CA ILE A 141 6.70 18.31 -10.40
C ILE A 141 6.22 19.63 -10.97
N GLU A 142 6.70 19.96 -12.16
CA GLU A 142 6.24 21.10 -12.94
C GLU A 142 5.54 20.58 -14.20
N LEU A 143 4.42 21.20 -14.55
CA LEU A 143 3.61 20.89 -15.71
C LEU A 143 3.39 22.16 -16.51
N ASP A 144 3.84 22.16 -17.77
CA ASP A 144 3.66 23.31 -18.64
C ASP A 144 2.78 22.96 -19.84
N SER A 145 2.09 23.98 -20.34
CA SER A 145 1.23 23.86 -21.50
C SER A 145 1.28 25.12 -22.35
N PHE A 146 1.79 24.94 -23.57
CA PHE A 146 1.74 25.86 -24.69
C PHE A 146 0.55 25.59 -25.63
N SER A 147 -0.35 24.67 -25.24
CA SER A 147 -1.56 24.33 -26.00
C SER A 147 -2.84 24.45 -25.16
N SER A 148 -3.98 24.34 -25.83
CA SER A 148 -5.31 24.30 -25.19
C SER A 148 -5.55 23.00 -24.42
N ARG A 149 -4.86 21.91 -24.77
CA ARG A 149 -4.96 20.62 -24.08
C ARG A 149 -4.03 20.62 -22.89
N LYS A 150 -4.62 20.54 -21.70
CA LYS A 150 -3.89 20.65 -20.44
C LYS A 150 -3.34 19.30 -19.96
N PRO A 151 -2.09 19.24 -19.48
CA PRO A 151 -1.50 18.03 -18.93
C PRO A 151 -2.21 17.59 -17.65
N ILE A 152 -2.20 16.29 -17.40
CA ILE A 152 -2.78 15.66 -16.20
C ILE A 152 -1.75 14.74 -15.54
N LEU A 153 -1.32 15.06 -14.32
CA LEU A 153 -0.49 14.17 -13.52
C LEU A 153 -1.32 12.95 -13.08
N LYS A 154 -0.82 11.73 -13.31
CA LYS A 154 -1.45 10.46 -12.91
C LYS A 154 -0.77 9.81 -11.71
N GLN A 155 0.54 9.99 -11.58
CA GLN A 155 1.36 9.21 -10.64
C GLN A 155 2.70 9.89 -10.37
N VAL A 156 3.20 9.74 -9.15
CA VAL A 156 4.61 9.99 -8.80
C VAL A 156 5.14 8.78 -8.04
N SER A 157 6.30 8.26 -8.42
CA SER A 157 6.98 7.15 -7.76
C SER A 157 8.39 7.57 -7.36
N CYS A 158 8.80 7.20 -6.17
CA CYS A 158 10.12 7.51 -5.62
C CYS A 158 10.75 6.23 -5.08
N VAL A 159 12.04 6.05 -5.33
CA VAL A 159 12.82 4.93 -4.82
C VAL A 159 14.08 5.46 -4.18
N TYR A 160 14.23 5.26 -2.87
CA TYR A 160 15.48 5.56 -2.19
C TYR A 160 16.20 4.28 -1.76
N THR A 161 17.53 4.28 -1.84
CA THR A 161 18.38 3.11 -1.62
C THR A 161 19.58 3.45 -0.76
N ASN A 162 19.92 2.54 0.15
CA ASN A 162 21.20 2.52 0.84
C ASN A 162 22.09 1.49 0.12
N THR A 163 22.99 1.96 -0.74
CA THR A 163 23.86 1.08 -1.52
C THR A 163 24.99 0.46 -0.69
N LYS A 164 25.31 1.04 0.47
CA LYS A 164 26.31 0.51 1.42
C LYS A 164 25.80 -0.69 2.21
N LYS A 165 24.50 -0.96 2.19
CA LYS A 165 23.94 -2.12 2.88
C LYS A 165 24.25 -3.40 2.09
N ALA A 166 24.85 -4.39 2.78
CA ALA A 166 25.26 -5.65 2.18
C ALA A 166 24.08 -6.41 1.55
N TYR A 167 24.34 -7.04 0.40
CA TYR A 167 23.40 -7.93 -0.26
C TYR A 167 23.26 -9.25 0.51
N ASP A 168 22.05 -9.59 0.93
CA ASP A 168 21.72 -10.87 1.56
C ASP A 168 21.21 -11.85 0.48
N GLU A 169 22.12 -12.67 -0.04
CA GLU A 169 21.81 -13.66 -1.08
C GLU A 169 20.73 -14.66 -0.64
N LYS A 170 20.81 -15.14 0.61
CA LYS A 170 19.87 -16.14 1.14
C LYS A 170 18.46 -15.58 1.20
N ALA A 171 18.29 -14.34 1.67
CA ALA A 171 17.00 -13.68 1.68
C ALA A 171 16.52 -13.37 0.25
N ALA A 172 17.41 -12.87 -0.62
CA ALA A 172 17.09 -12.50 -1.99
C ALA A 172 16.58 -13.68 -2.84
N LEU A 173 17.16 -14.86 -2.67
CA LEU A 173 16.82 -16.06 -3.44
C LEU A 173 15.59 -16.80 -2.92
N LYS A 174 15.09 -16.48 -1.72
CA LYS A 174 13.95 -17.19 -1.11
C LYS A 174 12.76 -17.25 -2.07
N LYS A 175 12.21 -18.46 -2.25
CA LYS A 175 11.02 -18.71 -3.07
C LYS A 175 9.75 -18.37 -2.29
N SER A 176 8.70 -17.97 -2.98
CA SER A 176 7.36 -17.85 -2.40
C SER A 176 6.81 -19.23 -2.04
N ASP A 177 6.16 -19.35 -0.88
CA ASP A 177 5.54 -20.60 -0.41
C ASP A 177 4.36 -21.05 -1.30
N LYS A 178 3.85 -20.18 -2.18
CA LYS A 178 2.72 -20.44 -3.09
C LYS A 178 3.15 -20.54 -4.57
N PHE A 179 4.42 -20.76 -4.82
CA PHE A 179 5.01 -20.71 -6.15
C PHE A 179 4.57 -21.89 -7.05
N LYS A 180 4.18 -21.59 -8.29
CA LYS A 180 3.89 -22.56 -9.37
C LYS A 180 4.59 -22.12 -10.65
N THR A 181 4.89 -23.06 -11.54
CA THR A 181 5.36 -22.73 -12.90
C THR A 181 4.35 -21.79 -13.56
N LEU A 182 4.83 -20.62 -13.98
CA LEU A 182 3.99 -19.60 -14.57
C LEU A 182 4.76 -18.91 -15.68
N ARG A 183 4.10 -18.71 -16.82
CA ARG A 183 4.67 -18.07 -18.00
C ARG A 183 3.62 -17.22 -18.67
N LEU A 184 3.87 -15.91 -18.71
CA LEU A 184 3.05 -14.94 -19.40
C LEU A 184 3.39 -14.94 -20.89
N ASN A 185 2.38 -14.77 -21.74
CA ASN A 185 2.53 -14.73 -23.18
C ASN A 185 2.89 -13.31 -23.67
N VAL A 186 4.05 -12.80 -23.24
CA VAL A 186 4.56 -11.50 -23.68
C VAL A 186 5.08 -11.60 -25.12
N PRO A 187 4.70 -10.68 -26.03
CA PRO A 187 5.22 -10.60 -27.39
C PRO A 187 6.75 -10.66 -27.42
N LYS A 188 7.32 -11.29 -28.45
CA LYS A 188 8.76 -11.43 -28.61
C LYS A 188 9.25 -10.48 -29.69
N LEU A 189 10.08 -9.52 -29.32
CA LEU A 189 10.69 -8.57 -30.24
C LEU A 189 12.19 -8.49 -29.94
N SER A 190 13.00 -8.74 -30.96
CA SER A 190 14.44 -8.55 -30.95
C SER A 190 14.76 -7.13 -31.40
N GLN A 191 15.57 -6.43 -30.62
CA GLN A 191 16.09 -5.13 -31.02
C GLN A 191 17.09 -5.23 -32.18
N MET A 192 17.73 -6.40 -32.35
CA MET A 192 18.68 -6.68 -33.44
C MET A 192 17.95 -6.86 -34.78
N ALA A 193 16.74 -7.43 -34.76
CA ALA A 193 15.92 -7.65 -35.97
C ALA A 193 15.36 -6.35 -36.58
N MET A 194 15.36 -5.24 -35.83
CA MET A 194 14.76 -3.97 -36.28
C MET A 194 15.60 -3.19 -37.30
N GLN A 195 16.82 -3.65 -37.61
CA GLN A 195 17.75 -3.02 -38.57
C GLN A 195 17.97 -1.51 -38.33
N PHE A 196 17.88 -1.06 -37.08
CA PHE A 196 18.12 0.32 -36.69
C PHE A 196 19.61 0.54 -36.42
N LYS A 197 20.16 1.69 -36.83
CA LYS A 197 21.60 2.01 -36.67
C LYS A 197 22.09 1.81 -35.23
N TYR A 198 21.27 2.17 -34.24
CA TYR A 198 21.57 2.03 -32.82
C TYR A 198 20.84 0.86 -32.17
N SER A 199 20.60 -0.22 -32.93
CA SER A 199 19.88 -1.41 -32.46
C SER A 199 20.46 -1.97 -31.16
N LYS A 200 21.75 -1.79 -30.85
CA LYS A 200 22.39 -2.27 -29.60
C LYS A 200 21.99 -1.47 -28.35
N ASP A 201 21.44 -0.27 -28.51
CA ASP A 201 21.22 0.70 -27.43
C ASP A 201 19.73 0.92 -27.10
N ILE A 202 18.82 0.20 -27.77
CA ILE A 202 17.36 0.39 -27.65
C ILE A 202 16.66 -0.71 -26.83
N CYS A 203 17.39 -1.48 -26.01
CA CYS A 203 16.79 -2.54 -25.18
C CYS A 203 15.65 -2.04 -24.28
N SER A 204 15.74 -0.79 -23.79
CA SER A 204 14.73 -0.13 -22.96
C SER A 204 13.40 0.08 -23.68
N PRO A 205 13.33 0.91 -24.74
CA PRO A 205 12.07 1.15 -25.45
C PRO A 205 11.50 -0.11 -26.09
N VAL A 206 12.35 -1.02 -26.59
CA VAL A 206 11.88 -2.29 -27.17
C VAL A 206 11.22 -3.19 -26.12
N SER A 207 11.81 -3.27 -24.92
CA SER A 207 11.18 -3.99 -23.81
C SER A 207 9.88 -3.32 -23.34
N LEU A 208 9.85 -1.99 -23.35
CA LEU A 208 8.64 -1.23 -23.03
C LEU A 208 7.51 -1.52 -24.01
N SER A 209 7.77 -1.47 -25.32
CA SER A 209 6.77 -1.79 -26.36
C SER A 209 6.25 -3.23 -26.22
N MET A 210 7.12 -4.22 -25.97
CA MET A 210 6.68 -5.60 -25.73
C MET A 210 5.67 -5.70 -24.56
N VAL A 211 5.93 -5.01 -23.44
CA VAL A 211 5.02 -5.04 -22.27
C VAL A 211 3.74 -4.25 -22.51
N MET A 212 3.81 -3.10 -23.20
CA MET A 212 2.62 -2.35 -23.58
C MET A 212 1.73 -3.15 -24.55
N ASN A 213 2.33 -3.90 -25.47
CA ASN A 213 1.61 -4.78 -26.40
C ASN A 213 1.03 -6.01 -25.70
N TYR A 214 1.72 -6.56 -24.70
CA TYR A 214 1.13 -7.57 -23.82
C TYR A 214 -0.15 -7.10 -23.14
N HIS A 215 -0.24 -5.80 -22.83
CA HIS A 215 -1.46 -5.19 -22.29
C HIS A 215 -2.47 -4.72 -23.34
N GLY A 216 -2.30 -5.14 -24.60
CA GLY A 216 -3.29 -4.95 -25.67
C GLY A 216 -3.14 -3.65 -26.47
N LEU A 217 -2.02 -2.92 -26.35
CA LEU A 217 -1.70 -1.87 -27.34
C LEU A 217 -1.10 -2.47 -28.61
N ASP A 218 -1.23 -1.74 -29.72
CA ASP A 218 -0.42 -1.96 -30.94
C ASP A 218 0.70 -0.91 -31.02
N GLU A 219 1.64 -0.96 -30.07
CA GLU A 219 2.79 -0.08 -30.05
C GLU A 219 3.87 -0.56 -31.03
N LYS A 220 4.33 0.35 -31.89
CA LYS A 220 5.46 0.11 -32.79
C LYS A 220 6.77 0.47 -32.09
N PRO A 221 7.75 -0.46 -31.97
CA PRO A 221 8.97 -0.20 -31.20
C PRO A 221 9.75 1.03 -31.64
N LEU A 222 9.91 1.27 -32.94
CA LEU A 222 10.65 2.43 -33.44
C LEU A 222 9.97 3.76 -33.13
N LYS A 223 8.63 3.77 -33.00
CA LYS A 223 7.89 4.94 -32.50
C LYS A 223 8.21 5.21 -31.04
N THR A 224 8.24 4.16 -30.22
CA THR A 224 8.66 4.27 -28.81
C THR A 224 10.11 4.77 -28.71
N VAL A 225 11.03 4.22 -29.51
CA VAL A 225 12.44 4.66 -29.59
C VAL A 225 12.54 6.15 -29.88
N ALA A 226 11.83 6.65 -30.90
CA ALA A 226 11.85 8.06 -31.25
C ALA A 226 11.31 8.97 -30.14
N SER A 227 10.28 8.53 -29.40
CA SER A 227 9.63 9.33 -28.36
C SER A 227 10.40 9.42 -27.03
N VAL A 228 11.36 8.53 -26.78
CA VAL A 228 12.10 8.47 -25.50
C VAL A 228 13.57 8.88 -25.62
N TYR A 229 13.98 9.37 -26.79
CA TYR A 229 15.34 9.81 -27.00
C TYR A 229 15.68 10.99 -26.09
N ASP A 230 16.76 10.84 -25.32
CA ASP A 230 17.31 11.89 -24.48
C ASP A 230 18.34 12.68 -25.27
N LYS A 231 18.02 13.94 -25.60
CA LYS A 231 18.87 14.80 -26.44
C LYS A 231 20.21 15.14 -25.80
N ASN A 232 20.22 15.32 -24.48
CA ASN A 232 21.43 15.69 -23.75
C ASN A 232 22.39 14.51 -23.64
N GLN A 233 21.88 13.35 -23.22
CA GLN A 233 22.72 12.15 -23.02
C GLN A 233 22.92 11.33 -24.29
N LYS A 234 22.15 11.59 -25.35
CA LYS A 234 22.14 10.85 -26.62
C LYS A 234 21.88 9.36 -26.43
N ILE A 235 20.94 9.02 -25.54
CA ILE A 235 20.55 7.64 -25.22
C ILE A 235 19.04 7.44 -25.37
N TYR A 236 18.64 6.18 -25.51
CA TYR A 236 17.22 5.76 -25.51
C TYR A 236 16.78 5.12 -24.18
N GLY A 237 17.75 4.92 -23.28
CA GLY A 237 17.61 4.19 -22.03
C GLY A 237 17.30 5.04 -20.80
N ASN A 238 16.94 6.32 -20.97
CA ASN A 238 16.56 7.19 -19.85
C ASN A 238 15.28 6.64 -19.19
N TRP A 239 15.39 6.25 -17.92
CA TRP A 239 14.33 5.55 -17.20
C TRP A 239 13.12 6.45 -16.95
N LEU A 240 13.33 7.73 -16.62
CA LEU A 240 12.25 8.70 -16.45
C LEU A 240 11.44 8.84 -17.74
N PHE A 241 12.10 8.95 -18.89
CA PHE A 241 11.44 9.17 -20.18
C PHE A 241 10.66 7.96 -20.66
N ASN A 242 11.21 6.76 -20.47
CA ASN A 242 10.49 5.52 -20.78
C ASN A 242 9.22 5.38 -19.91
N ILE A 243 9.29 5.69 -18.61
CA ILE A 243 8.13 5.67 -17.73
C ILE A 243 7.10 6.74 -18.10
N GLN A 244 7.55 7.96 -18.35
CA GLN A 244 6.68 9.06 -18.73
C GLN A 244 5.99 8.79 -20.07
N TYR A 245 6.71 8.25 -21.06
CA TYR A 245 6.11 7.82 -22.34
C TYR A 245 4.98 6.81 -22.14
N ALA A 246 5.21 5.76 -21.34
CA ALA A 246 4.17 4.79 -21.01
C ALA A 246 2.96 5.45 -20.32
N ALA A 247 3.20 6.45 -19.47
CA ALA A 247 2.15 7.18 -18.76
C ALA A 247 1.32 8.12 -19.66
N THR A 248 1.81 8.49 -20.85
CA THR A 248 1.00 9.18 -21.88
C THR A 248 -0.11 8.29 -22.46
N LYS A 249 0.01 6.97 -22.25
CA LYS A 249 -0.95 5.94 -22.62
C LYS A 249 -1.83 5.58 -21.39
N PRO A 250 -2.71 4.55 -21.42
CA PRO A 250 -3.58 4.28 -20.26
C PRO A 250 -2.82 3.73 -19.05
N PHE A 251 -1.50 3.57 -19.10
CA PHE A 251 -0.74 2.91 -18.04
C PHE A 251 -0.44 3.80 -16.83
N TYR A 252 -0.43 3.16 -15.66
CA TYR A 252 0.29 3.58 -14.47
C TYR A 252 1.67 2.94 -14.53
N ALA A 253 2.67 3.73 -14.92
CA ALA A 253 4.03 3.29 -15.12
C ALA A 253 4.93 3.83 -14.00
N ARG A 254 5.85 3.01 -13.51
CA ARG A 254 6.79 3.43 -12.46
C ARG A 254 8.09 2.66 -12.49
N ILE A 255 9.13 3.30 -11.95
CA ILE A 255 10.36 2.62 -11.54
C ILE A 255 10.15 2.02 -10.15
N LYS A 256 10.60 0.77 -9.97
CA LYS A 256 10.65 0.06 -8.69
C LYS A 256 12.00 -0.63 -8.54
N ARG A 257 12.52 -0.67 -7.31
CA ARG A 257 13.61 -1.57 -6.92
C ARG A 257 13.05 -2.74 -6.11
N PHE A 258 13.27 -3.95 -6.61
CA PHE A 258 12.91 -5.20 -5.96
C PHE A 258 14.00 -5.59 -4.96
N ASN A 259 13.61 -6.10 -3.78
CA ASN A 259 14.58 -6.58 -2.80
C ASN A 259 14.73 -8.11 -2.83
N TYR A 260 13.72 -8.84 -3.32
CA TYR A 260 13.70 -10.30 -3.32
C TYR A 260 13.08 -10.86 -4.60
N MET A 261 13.51 -12.05 -5.02
CA MET A 261 12.92 -12.76 -6.16
C MET A 261 11.43 -13.11 -5.92
N SER A 262 11.04 -13.38 -4.67
CA SER A 262 9.63 -13.63 -4.31
C SER A 262 8.71 -12.43 -4.56
N GLU A 263 9.24 -11.20 -4.53
CA GLU A 263 8.45 -10.03 -4.95
C GLU A 263 8.13 -10.13 -6.45
N ALA A 264 9.10 -10.48 -7.30
CA ALA A 264 8.88 -10.65 -8.73
C ALA A 264 7.86 -11.76 -9.02
N GLU A 265 7.97 -12.89 -8.33
CA GLU A 265 6.98 -13.99 -8.41
C GLU A 265 5.55 -13.52 -8.12
N ALA A 266 5.36 -12.63 -7.14
CA ALA A 266 4.04 -12.09 -6.80
C ALA A 266 3.47 -11.14 -7.87
N TYR A 267 4.32 -10.50 -8.67
CA TYR A 267 3.87 -9.69 -9.82
C TYR A 267 3.50 -10.59 -11.00
N ILE A 268 4.34 -11.58 -11.34
CA ILE A 268 4.05 -12.56 -12.39
C ILE A 268 2.76 -13.31 -12.06
N SER A 269 2.54 -13.73 -10.81
CA SER A 269 1.30 -14.41 -10.38
C SER A 269 0.03 -13.57 -10.55
N ARG A 270 0.17 -12.25 -10.73
CA ARG A 270 -0.92 -11.32 -11.01
C ARG A 270 -1.03 -10.95 -12.49
N GLY A 271 -0.27 -11.62 -13.35
CA GLY A 271 -0.24 -11.34 -14.79
C GLY A 271 0.50 -10.06 -15.17
N ILE A 272 1.42 -9.57 -14.32
CA ILE A 272 2.17 -8.33 -14.56
C ILE A 272 3.63 -8.68 -14.90
N PRO A 273 4.07 -8.56 -16.16
CA PRO A 273 5.47 -8.69 -16.56
C PRO A 273 6.35 -7.61 -15.92
N ILE A 274 7.64 -7.87 -15.79
CA ILE A 274 8.60 -6.95 -15.15
C ILE A 274 9.72 -6.67 -16.14
N ILE A 275 10.00 -5.40 -16.44
CA ILE A 275 11.14 -5.02 -17.27
C ILE A 275 12.34 -4.78 -16.33
N ALA A 276 13.24 -5.75 -16.21
CA ALA A 276 14.37 -5.74 -15.29
C ALA A 276 15.63 -5.15 -15.94
N SER A 277 16.31 -4.24 -15.24
CA SER A 277 17.61 -3.70 -15.64
C SER A 277 18.74 -4.52 -15.04
N LEU A 278 19.62 -5.06 -15.88
CA LEU A 278 20.71 -5.95 -15.51
C LEU A 278 22.07 -5.26 -15.61
N THR A 279 23.02 -5.71 -14.79
CA THR A 279 24.46 -5.46 -14.97
C THR A 279 25.21 -6.71 -14.59
N PHE A 280 26.09 -7.14 -15.48
CA PHE A 280 26.85 -8.37 -15.29
C PHE A 280 28.16 -8.30 -16.06
N ALA A 281 29.21 -8.85 -15.46
CA ALA A 281 30.51 -9.07 -16.08
C ALA A 281 30.50 -10.34 -16.95
N PRO A 282 31.54 -10.55 -17.80
CA PRO A 282 31.68 -11.80 -18.55
C PRO A 282 31.56 -13.04 -17.66
N GLY A 283 30.71 -13.99 -18.08
CA GLY A 283 30.50 -15.26 -17.37
C GLY A 283 29.51 -15.22 -16.20
N GLU A 284 29.10 -14.04 -15.72
CA GLU A 284 28.18 -13.93 -14.57
C GLU A 284 26.72 -14.30 -14.90
N LEU A 285 26.32 -14.21 -16.17
CA LEU A 285 24.98 -14.58 -16.64
C LEU A 285 25.08 -15.48 -17.87
N GLN A 286 24.98 -16.78 -17.65
CA GLN A 286 25.12 -17.76 -18.72
C GLN A 286 23.90 -17.72 -19.66
N LYS A 287 24.10 -18.11 -20.92
CA LYS A 287 23.08 -18.14 -21.99
C LYS A 287 22.56 -16.75 -22.43
N SER A 288 23.12 -15.67 -21.90
CA SER A 288 22.81 -14.32 -22.39
C SER A 288 23.27 -14.16 -23.85
N PRO A 289 22.50 -13.48 -24.73
CA PRO A 289 22.94 -13.14 -26.08
C PRO A 289 24.16 -12.21 -26.12
N ILE A 290 24.43 -11.49 -25.03
CA ILE A 290 25.55 -10.56 -24.90
C ILE A 290 26.52 -11.03 -23.81
N LYS A 291 27.81 -10.74 -24.00
CA LYS A 291 28.87 -11.23 -23.10
C LYS A 291 28.89 -10.53 -21.75
N PHE A 292 28.59 -9.23 -21.71
CA PHE A 292 28.56 -8.41 -20.50
C PHE A 292 27.64 -7.21 -20.70
N SER A 293 27.24 -6.52 -19.63
CA SER A 293 26.52 -5.26 -19.73
C SER A 293 26.67 -4.37 -18.49
N LYS A 294 26.75 -3.05 -18.70
CA LYS A 294 26.62 -2.01 -17.66
C LYS A 294 25.17 -1.51 -17.51
N GLY A 295 24.26 -1.99 -18.34
CA GLY A 295 22.84 -1.63 -18.37
C GLY A 295 22.16 -2.34 -19.54
N HIS A 296 21.37 -3.36 -19.25
CA HIS A 296 20.60 -4.12 -20.25
C HIS A 296 19.20 -4.38 -19.71
N LEU A 297 18.15 -4.17 -20.51
CA LEU A 297 16.77 -4.40 -20.09
C LEU A 297 16.22 -5.68 -20.72
N VAL A 298 15.65 -6.53 -19.87
CA VAL A 298 14.98 -7.78 -20.25
C VAL A 298 13.61 -7.84 -19.58
N ILE A 299 12.72 -8.69 -20.08
CA ILE A 299 11.38 -8.85 -19.49
C ILE A 299 11.32 -10.17 -18.74
N ILE A 300 11.18 -10.13 -17.42
CA ILE A 300 10.76 -11.28 -16.63
C ILE A 300 9.29 -11.53 -16.95
N LYS A 301 9.01 -12.71 -17.49
CA LYS A 301 7.65 -13.13 -17.86
C LYS A 301 7.22 -14.41 -17.17
N GLY A 302 8.05 -14.98 -16.32
CA GLY A 302 7.74 -16.25 -15.71
C GLY A 302 8.87 -16.85 -14.93
N PHE A 303 8.58 -18.01 -14.37
CA PHE A 303 9.55 -18.82 -13.67
C PHE A 303 9.29 -20.30 -13.94
N THR A 304 10.36 -21.10 -14.04
CA THR A 304 10.27 -22.56 -14.16
C THR A 304 9.84 -23.19 -12.83
N TRP A 305 9.52 -24.49 -12.82
CA TRP A 305 9.20 -25.21 -11.58
C TRP A 305 10.33 -25.15 -10.53
N ASN A 306 11.59 -25.13 -10.99
CA ASN A 306 12.78 -24.96 -10.15
C ASN A 306 13.00 -23.51 -9.70
N GLY A 307 12.23 -22.54 -10.19
CA GLY A 307 12.33 -21.13 -9.85
C GLY A 307 13.35 -20.34 -10.66
N ASP A 308 13.86 -20.91 -11.75
CA ASP A 308 14.68 -20.20 -12.74
C ASP A 308 13.85 -19.20 -13.52
N VAL A 309 14.49 -18.14 -14.00
CA VAL A 309 13.81 -16.96 -14.52
C VAL A 309 13.56 -17.11 -16.01
N ILE A 310 12.29 -17.10 -16.41
CA ILE A 310 11.90 -17.11 -17.82
C ILE A 310 11.80 -15.66 -18.29
N VAL A 311 12.57 -15.30 -19.31
CA VAL A 311 12.63 -13.94 -19.83
C VAL A 311 12.37 -13.84 -21.33
N ASN A 312 11.99 -12.65 -21.79
CA ASN A 312 12.28 -12.19 -23.15
C ASN A 312 13.51 -11.27 -23.08
N ASP A 313 14.58 -11.62 -23.78
CA ASP A 313 15.80 -10.83 -23.91
C ASP A 313 15.87 -10.18 -25.31
N PRO A 314 15.67 -8.86 -25.43
CA PRO A 314 15.60 -8.20 -26.73
C PRO A 314 16.93 -8.23 -27.49
N ALA A 315 18.06 -8.46 -26.83
CA ALA A 315 19.38 -8.50 -27.49
C ALA A 315 19.63 -9.80 -28.29
N ALA A 316 18.66 -10.73 -28.31
CA ALA A 316 18.74 -11.92 -29.14
C ALA A 316 18.79 -11.57 -30.64
N ALA A 317 19.36 -12.46 -31.47
CA ALA A 317 19.59 -12.18 -32.89
C ALA A 317 18.29 -11.96 -33.70
N ASN A 318 17.20 -12.62 -33.31
CA ASN A 318 15.88 -12.54 -33.96
C ASN A 318 14.75 -12.87 -32.98
N ASP A 319 13.50 -12.57 -33.35
CA ASP A 319 12.30 -12.71 -32.52
C ASP A 319 12.08 -14.13 -31.98
N ASN A 320 12.42 -15.16 -32.76
CA ASN A 320 12.29 -16.56 -32.35
C ASN A 320 13.22 -16.90 -31.18
N SER A 321 14.40 -16.28 -31.14
CA SER A 321 15.46 -16.53 -30.16
C SER A 321 15.42 -15.64 -28.89
N VAL A 322 14.47 -14.71 -28.79
CA VAL A 322 14.28 -13.77 -27.67
C VAL A 322 13.98 -14.47 -26.34
N GLY A 323 13.24 -15.58 -26.37
CA GLY A 323 12.90 -16.31 -25.14
C GLY A 323 14.11 -17.00 -24.52
N LYS A 324 14.45 -16.67 -23.27
CA LYS A 324 15.56 -17.29 -22.52
C LYS A 324 15.09 -17.80 -21.15
N VAL A 325 15.88 -18.71 -20.59
CA VAL A 325 15.76 -19.15 -19.18
C VAL A 325 17.11 -18.96 -18.52
N TYR A 326 17.16 -18.11 -17.52
CA TYR A 326 18.37 -17.81 -16.75
C TYR A 326 18.32 -18.49 -15.39
N ASN A 327 19.47 -18.97 -14.94
CA ASN A 327 19.62 -19.51 -13.59
C ASN A 327 19.20 -18.45 -12.56
N ARG A 328 18.41 -18.85 -11.56
CA ARG A 328 17.87 -17.93 -10.55
C ARG A 328 18.96 -17.13 -9.83
N LYS A 329 20.07 -17.77 -9.45
CA LYS A 329 21.15 -17.16 -8.68
C LYS A 329 21.98 -16.19 -9.53
N GLU A 330 22.32 -16.59 -10.75
CA GLU A 330 22.99 -15.73 -11.73
C GLU A 330 22.15 -14.49 -12.02
N PHE A 331 20.85 -14.67 -12.30
CA PHE A 331 19.94 -13.56 -12.57
C PHE A 331 19.76 -12.64 -11.36
N ALA A 332 19.60 -13.19 -10.15
CA ALA A 332 19.49 -12.40 -8.93
C ALA A 332 20.77 -11.60 -8.65
N SER A 333 21.94 -12.14 -9.01
CA SER A 333 23.21 -11.40 -8.92
C SER A 333 23.25 -10.25 -9.93
N ALA A 334 22.94 -10.52 -11.20
CA ALA A 334 22.92 -9.50 -12.25
C ALA A 334 21.86 -8.39 -12.01
N TRP A 335 20.77 -8.71 -11.31
CA TRP A 335 19.64 -7.81 -11.09
C TRP A 335 19.58 -7.23 -9.67
N LEU A 336 19.36 -8.08 -8.66
CA LEU A 336 19.15 -7.64 -7.28
C LEU A 336 20.44 -7.15 -6.62
N LYS A 337 21.58 -7.81 -6.86
CA LYS A 337 22.89 -7.40 -6.31
C LYS A 337 23.48 -6.23 -7.10
N ASN A 338 23.68 -6.40 -8.40
CA ASN A 338 24.43 -5.43 -9.22
C ASN A 338 23.61 -4.20 -9.64
N LYS A 339 22.26 -4.30 -9.69
CA LYS A 339 21.35 -3.20 -10.07
C LYS A 339 20.29 -2.85 -9.03
N PHE A 340 20.42 -3.37 -7.81
CA PHE A 340 19.48 -3.15 -6.71
C PHE A 340 18.02 -3.50 -7.08
N GLY A 341 17.84 -4.43 -8.00
CA GLY A 341 16.52 -4.88 -8.46
C GLY A 341 15.73 -3.82 -9.23
N THR A 342 16.39 -2.86 -9.86
CA THR A 342 15.72 -1.82 -10.67
C THR A 342 14.91 -2.44 -11.80
N ALA A 343 13.65 -2.00 -11.93
CA ALA A 343 12.75 -2.45 -12.98
C ALA A 343 11.65 -1.43 -13.29
N TYR A 344 11.08 -1.52 -14.49
CA TYR A 344 9.82 -0.85 -14.83
C TYR A 344 8.64 -1.77 -14.54
N ILE A 345 7.58 -1.15 -14.03
CA ILE A 345 6.28 -1.78 -13.81
C ILE A 345 5.25 -0.95 -14.56
N ILE A 346 4.57 -1.59 -15.51
CA ILE A 346 3.59 -0.98 -16.40
C ILE A 346 2.23 -1.64 -16.13
N ASN A 347 1.26 -0.89 -15.59
CA ASN A 347 -0.05 -1.41 -15.23
C ASN A 347 -1.16 -0.70 -16.01
N PRO A 348 -2.04 -1.40 -16.75
CA PRO A 348 -3.11 -0.75 -17.53
C PRO A 348 -4.21 -0.12 -16.66
N ASN A 349 -4.34 -0.61 -15.42
CA ASN A 349 -5.38 -0.20 -14.49
C ASN A 349 -4.75 0.25 -13.18
N LEU A 350 -5.49 1.06 -12.42
CA LEU A 350 -5.19 1.28 -11.01
C LEU A 350 -5.01 -0.06 -10.29
N PRO A 351 -4.13 -0.12 -9.29
CA PRO A 351 -4.08 -1.28 -8.40
C PRO A 351 -5.48 -1.55 -7.85
N GLY A 352 -5.99 -2.77 -8.05
CA GLY A 352 -7.26 -3.21 -7.45
C GLY A 352 -7.23 -3.30 -5.92
N GLN A 353 -6.13 -2.88 -5.29
CA GLN A 353 -5.93 -2.84 -3.85
C GLN A 353 -5.30 -1.52 -3.41
N ALA A 354 -5.73 -1.05 -2.24
CA ALA A 354 -5.20 0.12 -1.54
C ALA A 354 -5.14 -0.17 -0.04
N VAL A 355 -4.64 0.80 0.73
CA VAL A 355 -4.74 0.80 2.19
C VAL A 355 -5.48 2.04 2.67
N ILE A 356 -6.04 1.98 3.88
CA ILE A 356 -6.59 3.16 4.54
C ILE A 356 -5.47 4.07 5.03
N GLY A 357 -5.45 5.27 4.49
CA GLY A 357 -4.42 6.28 4.74
C GLY A 357 -4.70 7.25 5.88
N LYS A 358 -5.95 7.34 6.33
CA LYS A 358 -6.39 8.15 7.47
C LYS A 358 -6.49 7.29 8.74
N SER A 359 -6.55 7.91 9.91
CA SER A 359 -6.64 7.20 11.21
C SER A 359 -7.81 6.21 11.24
N HIS A 360 -8.96 6.65 10.74
CA HIS A 360 -10.12 5.82 10.44
C HIS A 360 -10.94 6.50 9.32
N CYS A 361 -11.82 5.72 8.68
CA CYS A 361 -12.74 6.19 7.67
C CYS A 361 -14.09 5.46 7.77
N ASN A 362 -15.14 6.19 7.44
CA ASN A 362 -16.50 5.67 7.40
C ASN A 362 -16.74 4.93 6.09
N VAL A 363 -17.42 3.79 6.19
CA VAL A 363 -17.95 3.03 5.07
C VAL A 363 -19.47 3.20 5.10
N MET A 364 -20.02 3.60 3.97
CA MET A 364 -21.41 3.96 3.75
C MET A 364 -22.09 2.95 2.82
N ALA A 365 -23.39 2.77 2.93
CA ALA A 365 -24.18 1.93 2.04
C ALA A 365 -24.27 2.53 0.62
N LYS A 366 -24.18 3.86 0.49
CA LYS A 366 -24.33 4.61 -0.75
C LYS A 366 -23.27 5.72 -0.89
N PRO A 367 -22.90 6.13 -2.12
CA PRO A 367 -21.85 7.12 -2.39
C PRO A 367 -22.40 8.56 -2.39
N PHE A 368 -22.85 9.05 -1.24
CA PHE A 368 -23.30 10.43 -1.10
C PHE A 368 -22.99 10.96 0.30
N LEU A 369 -22.87 12.29 0.42
CA LEU A 369 -22.70 12.96 1.70
C LEU A 369 -24.09 13.14 2.35
N PRO A 370 -24.35 12.55 3.52
CA PRO A 370 -25.64 12.71 4.18
C PRO A 370 -25.90 14.15 4.59
N GLU A 371 -27.13 14.63 4.41
CA GLU A 371 -27.50 16.01 4.74
C GLU A 371 -27.72 16.20 6.24
N ASN A 372 -28.02 15.12 6.97
CA ASN A 372 -28.29 15.14 8.41
C ASN A 372 -27.89 13.83 9.11
N ILE A 373 -27.91 13.84 10.45
CA ILE A 373 -27.50 12.71 11.30
C ILE A 373 -28.38 11.47 11.08
N LYS A 374 -29.70 11.63 10.91
CA LYS A 374 -30.60 10.48 10.72
C LYS A 374 -30.28 9.74 9.42
N GLU A 375 -30.02 10.50 8.36
CA GLU A 375 -29.61 9.94 7.08
C GLU A 375 -28.21 9.31 7.15
N PHE A 376 -27.28 9.94 7.88
CA PHE A 376 -25.98 9.37 8.14
C PHE A 376 -26.10 8.00 8.83
N GLU A 377 -26.81 7.92 9.95
CA GLU A 377 -26.97 6.67 10.71
C GLU A 377 -27.66 5.56 9.90
N LYS A 378 -28.60 5.92 9.03
CA LYS A 378 -29.28 4.96 8.13
C LYS A 378 -28.36 4.36 7.08
N ASN A 379 -27.37 5.13 6.62
CA ASN A 379 -26.45 4.71 5.56
C ASN A 379 -25.07 4.31 6.09
N PHE A 380 -24.79 4.50 7.39
CA PHE A 380 -23.50 4.19 7.97
C PHE A 380 -23.39 2.70 8.31
N GLU A 381 -22.39 2.05 7.73
CA GLU A 381 -22.21 0.60 7.80
C GLU A 381 -21.14 0.21 8.83
N THR A 382 -19.94 0.73 8.68
CA THR A 382 -18.78 0.36 9.50
C THR A 382 -17.69 1.42 9.40
N GLN A 383 -16.62 1.25 10.18
CA GLN A 383 -15.36 1.96 9.99
C GLN A 383 -14.23 1.01 9.63
N VAL A 384 -13.34 1.52 8.79
CA VAL A 384 -12.03 0.93 8.48
C VAL A 384 -10.95 1.80 9.11
N ILE A 385 -9.86 1.21 9.56
CA ILE A 385 -8.79 1.93 10.28
C ILE A 385 -7.48 1.94 9.50
N ALA A 386 -6.59 2.87 9.86
CA ALA A 386 -5.30 3.05 9.22
C ALA A 386 -4.55 1.73 9.02
N GLY A 387 -4.07 1.52 7.79
CA GLY A 387 -3.31 0.34 7.40
C GLY A 387 -4.13 -0.89 7.05
N GLU A 388 -5.46 -0.87 7.23
CA GLU A 388 -6.31 -1.95 6.68
C GLU A 388 -6.21 -2.01 5.17
N LYS A 389 -6.04 -3.23 4.65
CA LYS A 389 -6.03 -3.49 3.20
C LYS A 389 -7.46 -3.50 2.66
N ILE A 390 -7.62 -2.90 1.50
CA ILE A 390 -8.90 -2.70 0.84
C ILE A 390 -8.80 -3.14 -0.61
N LYS A 391 -9.81 -3.87 -1.09
CA LYS A 391 -9.98 -4.14 -2.52
C LYS A 391 -10.93 -3.10 -3.12
N ILE A 392 -10.47 -2.37 -4.12
CA ILE A 392 -11.31 -1.40 -4.85
C ILE A 392 -12.14 -2.17 -5.88
N LEU A 393 -13.44 -1.95 -5.88
CA LEU A 393 -14.39 -2.58 -6.81
C LEU A 393 -14.81 -1.61 -7.91
N GLU A 394 -15.07 -0.36 -7.53
CA GLU A 394 -15.62 0.67 -8.42
C GLU A 394 -15.22 2.05 -7.90
N LEU A 395 -15.04 3.01 -8.81
CA LEU A 395 -14.80 4.42 -8.50
C LEU A 395 -15.90 5.27 -9.12
N LYS A 396 -16.52 6.16 -8.33
CA LYS A 396 -17.59 7.05 -8.76
C LYS A 396 -17.41 8.43 -8.13
N LYS A 397 -17.01 9.44 -8.93
CA LYS A 397 -16.68 10.80 -8.47
C LYS A 397 -15.66 10.77 -7.32
N ASP A 398 -16.08 11.16 -6.11
CA ASP A 398 -15.26 11.20 -4.89
C ASP A 398 -15.35 9.91 -4.05
N TRP A 399 -16.04 8.88 -4.55
CA TRP A 399 -16.32 7.67 -3.80
C TRP A 399 -15.67 6.43 -4.41
N ALA A 400 -15.19 5.56 -3.54
CA ALA A 400 -14.73 4.23 -3.91
C ALA A 400 -15.63 3.17 -3.27
N ARG A 401 -16.19 2.28 -4.09
CA ARG A 401 -16.83 1.06 -3.60
C ARG A 401 -15.75 0.03 -3.34
N VAL A 402 -15.80 -0.57 -2.16
CA VAL A 402 -14.68 -1.37 -1.65
C VAL A 402 -15.14 -2.64 -0.95
N ASN A 403 -14.25 -3.64 -0.93
CA ASN A 403 -14.30 -4.77 -0.01
C ASN A 403 -13.21 -4.62 1.05
N THR A 404 -13.59 -4.77 2.32
CA THR A 404 -12.70 -4.69 3.47
C THR A 404 -12.09 -6.07 3.74
N ILE A 405 -10.77 -6.22 3.53
CA ILE A 405 -10.13 -7.55 3.60
C ILE A 405 -10.10 -8.09 5.04
N GLU A 406 -10.13 -7.18 6.03
CA GLU A 406 -10.01 -7.52 7.44
C GLU A 406 -11.34 -7.51 8.20
N GLN A 407 -12.47 -7.31 7.51
CA GLN A 407 -13.80 -7.42 8.10
C GLN A 407 -14.64 -8.41 7.29
N MET A 408 -15.01 -9.51 7.95
CA MET A 408 -15.82 -10.57 7.36
C MET A 408 -17.30 -10.34 7.65
N ARG A 409 -18.14 -10.88 6.78
CA ARG A 409 -19.61 -10.95 6.91
C ARG A 409 -20.06 -12.34 6.47
N VAL A 410 -21.13 -12.88 7.02
CA VAL A 410 -21.71 -14.12 6.47
C VAL A 410 -22.51 -13.81 5.21
N ASP A 411 -22.22 -14.53 4.14
CA ASP A 411 -23.04 -14.55 2.92
C ASP A 411 -24.34 -15.30 3.21
N ARG A 412 -25.45 -14.57 3.12
CA ARG A 412 -26.79 -15.08 3.41
C ARG A 412 -27.39 -15.84 2.23
N ILE A 413 -26.77 -15.77 1.05
CA ILE A 413 -27.22 -16.45 -0.17
C ILE A 413 -26.58 -17.84 -0.27
N SER A 414 -25.32 -17.99 0.12
CA SER A 414 -24.53 -19.22 -0.10
C SER A 414 -24.40 -20.16 1.12
N ASN A 415 -25.41 -20.24 1.99
CA ASN A 415 -25.45 -21.18 3.13
C ASN A 415 -24.24 -21.08 4.11
N ASN A 416 -24.06 -19.92 4.75
CA ASN A 416 -23.07 -19.68 5.83
C ASN A 416 -21.58 -19.57 5.42
N ASN A 417 -21.26 -19.36 4.15
CA ASN A 417 -19.90 -18.97 3.77
C ASN A 417 -19.59 -17.53 4.20
N PHE A 418 -18.34 -17.22 4.54
CA PHE A 418 -17.94 -15.84 4.86
C PHE A 418 -17.50 -15.10 3.60
N SER A 419 -18.08 -13.92 3.39
CA SER A 419 -17.66 -12.92 2.40
C SER A 419 -17.01 -11.71 3.07
N LEU A 420 -16.50 -10.77 2.27
CA LEU A 420 -15.92 -9.53 2.76
C LEU A 420 -16.99 -8.47 2.96
N TYR A 421 -16.86 -7.64 3.99
CA TYR A 421 -17.74 -6.49 4.17
C TYR A 421 -17.51 -5.48 3.04
N SER A 422 -18.58 -4.99 2.43
CA SER A 422 -18.52 -4.07 1.29
C SER A 422 -19.26 -2.77 1.54
N GLY A 423 -18.82 -1.67 0.95
CA GLY A 423 -19.53 -0.40 0.96
C GLY A 423 -18.76 0.70 0.23
N TRP A 424 -19.19 1.94 0.40
CA TRP A 424 -18.62 3.13 -0.22
C TRP A 424 -17.86 3.96 0.80
N LEU A 425 -16.67 4.45 0.44
CA LEU A 425 -15.91 5.40 1.26
C LEU A 425 -15.43 6.56 0.39
N ASP A 426 -15.10 7.69 1.02
CA ASP A 426 -14.43 8.81 0.36
C ASP A 426 -13.06 8.35 -0.16
N ILE A 427 -12.79 8.56 -1.45
CA ILE A 427 -11.52 8.17 -2.10
C ILE A 427 -10.29 8.80 -1.42
N LYS A 428 -10.45 9.94 -0.73
CA LYS A 428 -9.40 10.57 0.09
C LYS A 428 -9.00 9.72 1.30
N CYS A 429 -9.73 8.66 1.61
CA CYS A 429 -9.33 7.66 2.60
C CYS A 429 -8.31 6.65 2.06
N LEU A 430 -8.25 6.47 0.74
CA LEU A 430 -7.37 5.50 0.11
C LEU A 430 -5.98 6.09 -0.07
N ALA A 431 -4.99 5.25 0.19
CA ALA A 431 -3.59 5.54 -0.01
C ALA A 431 -2.88 4.31 -0.55
N THR A 432 -1.69 4.52 -1.08
CA THR A 432 -0.91 3.42 -1.65
C THR A 432 -0.23 2.59 -0.56
N GLU A 433 -0.26 1.26 -0.69
CA GLU A 433 0.48 0.37 0.20
C GLU A 433 1.97 0.39 -0.17
N ASN A 434 2.76 1.13 0.62
CA ASN A 434 4.21 1.19 0.48
C ASN A 434 4.93 0.23 1.44
N ILE A 435 4.25 -0.27 2.47
CA ILE A 435 4.77 -1.25 3.44
C ILE A 435 3.94 -2.53 3.36
N ILE A 436 4.57 -3.61 2.91
CA ILE A 436 3.98 -4.95 2.87
C ILE A 436 4.58 -5.71 4.07
N ASN A 437 3.76 -6.15 5.02
CA ASN A 437 4.12 -6.84 6.28
C ASN A 437 4.43 -5.93 7.49
N THR A 438 3.37 -5.45 8.13
CA THR A 438 3.41 -4.83 9.46
C THR A 438 3.72 -5.86 10.55
N ASP A 439 4.29 -5.41 11.67
CA ASP A 439 4.70 -6.29 12.78
C ASP A 439 4.30 -5.76 14.16
N ILE A 440 3.71 -4.56 14.25
CA ILE A 440 3.14 -4.01 15.48
C ILE A 440 1.69 -3.57 15.28
N ILE A 441 0.90 -3.71 16.34
CA ILE A 441 -0.50 -3.27 16.42
C ILE A 441 -0.60 -2.25 17.56
N VAL A 442 -1.29 -1.13 17.32
CA VAL A 442 -1.66 -0.18 18.37
C VAL A 442 -2.70 -0.82 19.29
N LYS A 443 -2.42 -0.91 20.59
CA LYS A 443 -3.28 -1.55 21.60
C LYS A 443 -3.98 -0.57 22.54
N SER A 444 -3.49 0.67 22.64
CA SER A 444 -4.17 1.74 23.36
C SER A 444 -5.37 2.25 22.55
N LYS A 445 -6.45 2.69 23.20
CA LYS A 445 -7.67 3.22 22.56
C LYS A 445 -7.31 4.21 21.44
N THR A 446 -6.49 5.19 21.79
CA THR A 446 -5.73 6.00 20.84
C THR A 446 -4.27 6.05 21.28
N ALA A 447 -3.36 6.23 20.33
CA ALA A 447 -1.95 6.46 20.62
C ALA A 447 -1.51 7.79 20.01
N LYS A 448 -0.90 8.64 20.85
CA LYS A 448 -0.39 9.96 20.43
C LYS A 448 0.87 9.79 19.59
N VAL A 449 0.88 10.43 18.41
CA VAL A 449 2.10 10.59 17.62
C VAL A 449 2.97 11.62 18.33
N LEU A 450 4.07 11.16 18.93
CA LEU A 450 4.97 12.02 19.70
C LEU A 450 5.61 13.08 18.78
N LYS A 451 5.98 14.24 19.34
CA LYS A 451 6.60 15.34 18.57
C LYS A 451 5.74 15.88 17.41
N SER A 452 4.47 15.50 17.31
CA SER A 452 3.53 16.05 16.32
C SER A 452 3.00 17.40 16.76
N LYS A 453 3.18 18.45 15.94
CA LYS A 453 2.63 19.80 16.19
C LYS A 453 1.10 19.79 16.40
N ASN A 454 0.37 18.96 15.67
CA ASN A 454 -1.10 18.95 15.69
C ASN A 454 -1.71 17.89 16.63
N LYS A 455 -0.95 17.39 17.63
CA LYS A 455 -1.41 16.34 18.58
C LYS A 455 -2.11 15.15 17.90
N ARG A 456 -1.62 14.72 16.73
CA ARG A 456 -2.24 13.65 15.93
C ARG A 456 -2.28 12.34 16.71
N GLU A 457 -3.38 11.60 16.59
CA GLU A 457 -3.56 10.29 17.23
C GLU A 457 -3.89 9.20 16.20
N VAL A 458 -3.39 7.99 16.46
CA VAL A 458 -3.73 6.78 15.71
C VAL A 458 -4.68 5.92 16.51
N SER A 459 -5.71 5.39 15.85
CA SER A 459 -6.71 4.50 16.46
C SER A 459 -6.10 3.18 16.90
N ILE A 460 -6.67 2.57 17.95
CA ILE A 460 -6.47 1.16 18.28
C ILE A 460 -6.63 0.26 17.04
N GLY A 461 -5.86 -0.83 16.99
CA GLY A 461 -5.88 -1.79 15.89
C GLY A 461 -5.10 -1.34 14.64
N THR A 462 -4.60 -0.11 14.59
CA THR A 462 -3.72 0.37 13.51
C THR A 462 -2.48 -0.52 13.45
N LYS A 463 -2.18 -1.03 12.26
CA LYS A 463 -1.01 -1.88 11.99
C LYS A 463 0.12 -1.04 11.42
N LEU A 464 1.33 -1.21 11.97
CA LEU A 464 2.51 -0.43 11.59
C LEU A 464 3.73 -1.34 11.45
N LYS A 465 4.78 -0.81 10.82
CA LYS A 465 6.10 -1.45 10.75
C LYS A 465 7.02 -0.84 11.79
N PHE A 466 7.53 -1.63 12.72
CA PHE A 466 8.57 -1.21 13.65
C PHE A 466 9.85 -0.86 12.88
N ILE A 467 10.48 0.27 13.24
CA ILE A 467 11.72 0.75 12.62
C ILE A 467 12.86 0.67 13.64
N SER A 468 12.73 1.37 14.76
CA SER A 468 13.75 1.37 15.81
C SER A 468 13.16 1.73 17.17
N GLN A 469 13.95 1.52 18.23
CA GLN A 469 13.63 2.00 19.58
C GLN A 469 14.57 3.15 19.93
N GLU A 470 14.03 4.35 20.17
CA GLU A 470 14.83 5.53 20.52
C GLU A 470 15.36 5.44 21.96
N ASN A 471 14.52 4.94 22.88
CA ASN A 471 14.86 4.74 24.30
C ASN A 471 13.88 3.73 24.93
N ARG A 472 13.94 3.53 26.26
CA ARG A 472 13.09 2.56 26.97
C ARG A 472 11.58 2.76 26.75
N LYS A 473 11.13 4.01 26.54
CA LYS A 473 9.71 4.40 26.43
C LYS A 473 9.25 4.70 25.00
N THR A 474 10.14 5.03 24.08
CA THR A 474 9.79 5.53 22.73
C THR A 474 10.31 4.61 21.63
N ILE A 475 9.44 4.32 20.66
CA ILE A 475 9.77 3.62 19.42
C ILE A 475 9.42 4.47 18.21
N THR A 476 10.08 4.23 17.08
CA THR A 476 9.66 4.73 15.77
C THR A 476 9.06 3.61 14.95
N ALA A 477 7.98 3.94 14.24
CA ALA A 477 7.29 3.02 13.36
C ALA A 477 6.90 3.71 12.05
N ALA A 478 6.75 2.94 10.98
CA ALA A 478 6.26 3.41 9.70
C ALA A 478 4.79 2.98 9.50
N THR A 479 3.96 3.91 9.04
CA THR A 479 2.60 3.61 8.57
C THR A 479 2.64 2.89 7.22
N SER A 480 1.53 2.28 6.81
CA SER A 480 1.44 1.59 5.51
C SER A 480 1.75 2.49 4.30
N LYS A 481 1.63 3.82 4.47
CA LYS A 481 2.00 4.83 3.46
C LYS A 481 3.49 5.18 3.44
N GLY A 482 4.29 4.63 4.36
CA GLY A 482 5.71 4.95 4.52
C GLY A 482 6.01 6.15 5.44
N LYS A 483 5.01 6.72 6.13
CA LYS A 483 5.22 7.84 7.06
C LYS A 483 5.79 7.33 8.39
N ILE A 484 6.91 7.91 8.83
CA ILE A 484 7.51 7.58 10.13
C ILE A 484 6.86 8.39 11.24
N ILE A 485 6.41 7.68 12.28
CA ILE A 485 5.78 8.24 13.47
C ILE A 485 6.45 7.68 14.73
N PRO A 486 6.85 8.54 15.69
CA PRO A 486 7.27 8.09 17.01
C PRO A 486 6.05 7.84 17.90
N LEU A 487 6.07 6.74 18.65
CA LEU A 487 5.00 6.30 19.54
C LEU A 487 5.57 5.85 20.88
N ARG A 488 4.74 5.82 21.92
CA ARG A 488 5.13 5.16 23.17
C ARG A 488 5.12 3.66 22.99
N LYS A 489 6.15 2.98 23.50
CA LYS A 489 6.27 1.52 23.49
C LYS A 489 5.12 0.83 24.25
N GLU A 490 4.59 1.49 25.27
CA GLU A 490 3.46 1.00 26.06
C GLU A 490 2.14 0.96 25.26
N ASP A 491 2.01 1.75 24.18
CA ASP A 491 0.80 1.84 23.38
C ASP A 491 0.68 0.76 22.30
N ILE A 492 1.75 0.00 22.08
CA ILE A 492 1.81 -1.00 21.00
C ILE A 492 1.96 -2.42 21.54
N VAL A 493 1.75 -3.39 20.65
CA VAL A 493 2.11 -4.78 20.86
C VAL A 493 2.68 -5.34 19.56
N PHE A 494 3.68 -6.22 19.66
CA PHE A 494 4.23 -6.90 18.49
C PHE A 494 3.36 -8.10 18.11
N GLU A 495 3.06 -8.24 16.82
CA GLU A 495 2.21 -9.32 16.30
C GLU A 495 2.74 -10.71 16.64
N ASN A 496 4.06 -10.92 16.54
CA ASN A 496 4.68 -12.21 16.88
C ASN A 496 4.48 -12.58 18.36
N LYS A 497 4.53 -11.60 19.28
CA LYS A 497 4.29 -11.81 20.71
C LYS A 497 2.83 -12.13 20.98
N VAL A 498 1.92 -11.58 20.20
CA VAL A 498 0.49 -11.83 20.33
C VAL A 498 0.11 -13.23 19.84
N LYS A 499 0.70 -13.67 18.71
CA LYS A 499 0.45 -14.98 18.11
C LYS A 499 0.77 -16.17 19.03
N VAL A 500 1.69 -15.98 19.98
CA VAL A 500 2.13 -17.03 20.92
C VAL A 500 1.52 -16.91 22.32
N LEU A 501 0.54 -16.01 22.52
CA LEU A 501 -0.10 -15.85 23.82
C LEU A 501 -0.90 -17.09 24.21
N LYS A 502 -0.71 -17.55 25.44
CA LYS A 502 -1.58 -18.57 26.05
C LYS A 502 -3.02 -18.02 26.22
N PRO A 503 -4.05 -18.88 26.19
CA PRO A 503 -5.46 -18.47 26.33
C PRO A 503 -5.75 -17.52 27.49
N ALA A 504 -5.20 -17.76 28.68
CA ALA A 504 -5.40 -16.88 29.83
C ALA A 504 -4.89 -15.44 29.58
N ALA A 505 -3.69 -15.30 29.00
CA ALA A 505 -3.12 -14.00 28.68
C ALA A 505 -3.89 -13.26 27.56
N MET A 506 -4.43 -14.01 26.59
CA MET A 506 -5.32 -13.45 25.56
C MET A 506 -6.59 -12.87 26.19
N ARG A 507 -7.25 -13.62 27.09
CA ARG A 507 -8.47 -13.20 27.79
C ARG A 507 -8.22 -11.94 28.62
N THR A 508 -7.14 -11.90 29.40
CA THR A 508 -6.76 -10.70 30.18
C THR A 508 -6.53 -9.48 29.30
N ARG A 509 -5.82 -9.64 28.17
CA ARG A 509 -5.58 -8.52 27.24
C ARG A 509 -6.86 -8.04 26.58
N LEU A 510 -7.74 -8.95 26.16
CA LEU A 510 -9.03 -8.60 25.56
C LEU A 510 -9.86 -7.75 26.51
N LEU A 511 -9.99 -8.16 27.77
CA LEU A 511 -10.72 -7.40 28.78
C LEU A 511 -10.06 -6.04 29.07
N LYS A 512 -8.73 -6.00 29.18
CA LYS A 512 -8.00 -4.73 29.32
C LYS A 512 -8.25 -3.81 28.13
N THR A 513 -8.34 -4.35 26.91
CA THR A 513 -8.69 -3.57 25.72
C THR A 513 -10.10 -3.02 25.79
N ALA A 514 -11.10 -3.87 26.06
CA ALA A 514 -12.49 -3.45 26.14
C ALA A 514 -12.72 -2.39 27.23
N ARG A 515 -12.07 -2.52 28.39
CA ARG A 515 -12.19 -1.57 29.50
C ARG A 515 -11.68 -0.16 29.19
N GLN A 516 -10.82 0.02 28.19
CA GLN A 516 -10.35 1.37 27.80
C GLN A 516 -11.47 2.26 27.23
N PHE A 517 -12.59 1.65 26.82
CA PHE A 517 -13.74 2.32 26.24
C PHE A 517 -14.85 2.63 27.24
N ILE A 518 -14.77 2.12 28.49
CA ILE A 518 -15.81 2.37 29.50
C ILE A 518 -15.94 3.89 29.73
N GLY A 519 -17.18 4.38 29.69
CA GLY A 519 -17.52 5.80 29.78
C GLY A 519 -17.70 6.51 28.44
N ASP A 520 -17.22 5.92 27.33
CA ASP A 520 -17.45 6.50 26.00
C ASP A 520 -18.93 6.34 25.57
N LYS A 521 -19.38 7.18 24.64
CA LYS A 521 -20.73 7.10 24.07
C LYS A 521 -20.83 5.95 23.06
N TYR A 522 -22.00 5.32 23.01
CA TYR A 522 -22.31 4.36 21.95
C TYR A 522 -22.44 5.07 20.60
N ARG A 523 -21.86 4.49 19.54
CA ARG A 523 -22.03 4.97 18.16
C ARG A 523 -22.25 3.82 17.21
N TRP A 524 -23.43 3.77 16.59
CA TRP A 524 -23.74 2.79 15.56
C TRP A 524 -22.68 2.80 14.46
N GLY A 525 -22.24 1.64 13.96
CA GLY A 525 -21.23 1.56 12.91
C GLY A 525 -19.80 1.82 13.39
N GLY A 526 -19.62 2.38 14.60
CA GLY A 526 -18.31 2.72 15.16
C GLY A 526 -17.39 1.50 15.29
N ARG A 527 -16.15 1.64 14.81
CA ARG A 527 -15.09 0.63 14.88
C ARG A 527 -13.73 1.32 14.86
N SER A 528 -13.52 2.23 15.79
CA SER A 528 -12.23 2.89 15.99
C SER A 528 -12.00 3.22 17.47
N GLY A 529 -10.82 3.77 17.78
CA GLY A 529 -10.51 4.33 19.10
C GLY A 529 -11.36 5.54 19.49
N PHE A 530 -12.08 6.12 18.54
CA PHE A 530 -12.87 7.34 18.75
C PHE A 530 -14.35 7.03 18.97
N GLU A 531 -14.83 5.91 18.44
CA GLU A 531 -16.23 5.51 18.53
C GLU A 531 -16.43 4.02 18.26
N THR A 532 -17.35 3.40 19.01
CA THR A 532 -17.68 1.97 18.85
C THR A 532 -19.16 1.65 19.06
N ASP A 533 -19.64 0.65 18.32
CA ASP A 533 -20.85 -0.10 18.66
C ASP A 533 -20.51 -1.41 19.40
N CYS A 534 -21.54 -2.19 19.76
CA CYS A 534 -21.40 -3.46 20.48
C CYS A 534 -20.42 -4.43 19.80
N SER A 535 -20.62 -4.65 18.50
CA SER A 535 -19.82 -5.57 17.70
C SER A 535 -18.46 -4.98 17.29
N GLY A 536 -18.35 -3.66 17.15
CA GLY A 536 -17.12 -2.92 16.92
C GLY A 536 -16.16 -3.00 18.11
N LEU A 537 -16.69 -2.86 19.34
CA LEU A 537 -15.92 -3.03 20.58
C LEU A 537 -15.32 -4.43 20.68
N VAL A 538 -16.13 -5.46 20.40
CA VAL A 538 -15.66 -6.86 20.33
C VAL A 538 -14.60 -7.00 19.24
N ASN A 539 -14.87 -6.49 18.03
CA ASN A 539 -13.96 -6.61 16.90
C ASN A 539 -12.58 -6.01 17.20
N LEU A 540 -12.52 -4.78 17.74
CA LEU A 540 -11.26 -4.12 18.10
C LEU A 540 -10.50 -4.86 19.21
N SER A 541 -11.22 -5.39 20.20
CA SER A 541 -10.62 -6.14 21.30
C SER A 541 -9.94 -7.42 20.83
N TYR A 542 -10.52 -8.10 19.84
CA TYR A 542 -9.91 -9.26 19.19
C TYR A 542 -8.83 -8.90 18.16
N ARG A 543 -8.98 -7.75 17.47
CA ARG A 543 -8.00 -7.27 16.49
C ARG A 543 -6.63 -7.01 17.13
N VAL A 544 -6.58 -6.49 18.35
CA VAL A 544 -5.34 -6.33 19.13
C VAL A 544 -4.67 -7.68 19.45
N LEU A 545 -5.45 -8.76 19.44
CA LEU A 545 -4.95 -10.14 19.53
C LEU A 545 -4.54 -10.73 18.16
N GLY A 546 -4.49 -9.92 17.10
CA GLY A 546 -4.17 -10.40 15.75
C GLY A 546 -5.27 -11.27 15.14
N MET A 547 -6.48 -11.27 15.70
CA MET A 547 -7.62 -12.06 15.22
C MET A 547 -8.66 -11.16 14.56
N ASN A 548 -9.00 -11.44 13.31
CA ASN A 548 -10.06 -10.73 12.59
C ASN A 548 -11.38 -11.46 12.83
N LEU A 549 -12.27 -10.85 13.61
CA LEU A 549 -13.65 -11.32 13.74
C LEU A 549 -14.54 -10.70 12.65
N PRO A 550 -15.70 -11.32 12.35
CA PRO A 550 -16.72 -10.67 11.57
C PRO A 550 -17.17 -9.32 12.18
N ARG A 551 -17.68 -8.42 11.33
CA ARG A 551 -18.05 -7.06 11.75
C ARG A 551 -19.31 -7.02 12.62
N ASN A 552 -20.35 -7.76 12.25
CA ASN A 552 -21.67 -7.66 12.88
C ASN A 552 -21.84 -8.69 14.00
N ALA A 553 -22.68 -8.37 15.00
CA ALA A 553 -22.99 -9.26 16.12
C ALA A 553 -23.54 -10.64 15.65
N CYS A 554 -24.43 -10.66 14.66
CA CYS A 554 -24.97 -11.91 14.13
C CYS A 554 -23.90 -12.79 13.46
N ASP A 555 -22.99 -12.17 12.71
CA ASP A 555 -21.89 -12.90 12.06
C ASP A 555 -20.86 -13.41 13.10
N GLN A 556 -20.61 -12.63 14.16
CA GLN A 556 -19.78 -13.05 15.28
C GLN A 556 -20.39 -14.24 16.04
N PHE A 557 -21.72 -14.27 16.19
CA PHE A 557 -22.43 -15.40 16.80
C PHE A 557 -22.28 -16.70 16.01
N LEU A 558 -22.32 -16.61 14.67
CA LEU A 558 -22.10 -17.74 13.77
C LEU A 558 -20.64 -18.20 13.77
N PHE A 559 -19.70 -17.25 13.83
CA PHE A 559 -18.27 -17.55 13.93
C PHE A 559 -17.87 -18.21 15.26
N ALA A 560 -18.49 -17.79 16.37
CA ALA A 560 -18.15 -18.27 17.70
C ALA A 560 -18.75 -19.65 18.03
N LYS A 561 -18.06 -20.41 18.87
CA LYS A 561 -18.49 -21.75 19.32
C LYS A 561 -19.39 -21.67 20.53
N ALA A 562 -20.43 -22.50 20.61
CA ALA A 562 -21.29 -22.56 21.79
C ALA A 562 -20.48 -22.95 23.04
N VAL A 563 -20.82 -22.34 24.18
CA VAL A 563 -20.29 -22.72 25.49
C VAL A 563 -21.44 -22.93 26.47
N LYS A 564 -21.31 -23.91 27.36
CA LYS A 564 -22.26 -24.10 28.46
C LYS A 564 -22.00 -23.02 29.51
N LYS A 565 -23.03 -22.59 30.26
CA LYS A 565 -22.90 -21.54 31.28
C LYS A 565 -21.81 -21.87 32.29
N GLU A 566 -21.75 -23.13 32.72
CA GLU A 566 -20.82 -23.64 33.73
C GLU A 566 -19.36 -23.53 33.27
N ASN A 567 -19.15 -23.44 31.95
CA ASN A 567 -17.84 -23.31 31.32
C ASN A 567 -17.55 -21.88 30.83
N LEU A 568 -18.40 -20.90 31.16
CA LEU A 568 -18.24 -19.52 30.75
C LEU A 568 -17.00 -18.92 31.43
N LYS A 569 -16.06 -18.43 30.61
CA LYS A 569 -14.80 -17.84 31.08
C LYS A 569 -14.75 -16.35 30.73
N PRO A 570 -14.06 -15.51 31.52
CA PRO A 570 -13.86 -14.11 31.18
C PRO A 570 -13.32 -13.93 29.75
N ALA A 571 -13.86 -12.97 29.00
CA ALA A 571 -13.72 -12.72 27.56
C ALA A 571 -14.53 -13.64 26.61
N ASP A 572 -15.37 -14.54 27.13
CA ASP A 572 -16.41 -15.17 26.32
C ASP A 572 -17.50 -14.15 25.96
N LEU A 573 -18.28 -14.45 24.92
CA LEU A 573 -19.28 -13.55 24.35
C LEU A 573 -20.69 -13.99 24.74
N ILE A 574 -21.50 -13.01 25.11
CA ILE A 574 -22.94 -13.19 25.37
C ILE A 574 -23.69 -12.43 24.29
N PHE A 575 -24.64 -13.10 23.65
CA PHE A 575 -25.45 -12.54 22.56
C PHE A 575 -26.92 -12.50 22.98
N SER A 576 -27.65 -11.50 22.49
CA SER A 576 -29.11 -11.45 22.64
C SER A 576 -29.83 -11.32 21.30
N SER A 577 -31.06 -11.83 21.27
CA SER A 577 -32.02 -11.61 20.18
C SER A 577 -33.38 -11.24 20.76
N ARG A 578 -33.85 -10.01 20.51
CA ARG A 578 -35.19 -9.54 20.91
C ARG A 578 -36.34 -10.24 20.18
N THR A 579 -36.06 -10.85 19.03
CA THR A 579 -37.07 -11.63 18.28
C THR A 579 -37.13 -13.09 18.71
N GLY A 580 -36.27 -13.52 19.64
CA GLY A 580 -36.13 -14.92 20.03
C GLY A 580 -35.51 -15.84 18.97
N ASN A 581 -35.15 -15.33 17.79
CA ASN A 581 -34.62 -16.11 16.68
C ASN A 581 -33.08 -16.03 16.62
N LYS A 582 -32.41 -17.20 16.57
CA LYS A 582 -30.94 -17.30 16.40
C LYS A 582 -30.41 -16.61 15.14
N LYS A 583 -31.26 -16.44 14.11
CA LYS A 583 -30.92 -15.72 12.86
C LYS A 583 -30.91 -14.20 13.01
N ASN A 584 -31.49 -13.68 14.09
CA ASN A 584 -31.72 -12.25 14.34
C ASN A 584 -31.05 -11.79 15.64
N ILE A 585 -29.74 -12.04 15.77
CA ILE A 585 -28.94 -11.50 16.87
C ILE A 585 -28.80 -9.98 16.68
N ASP A 586 -29.12 -9.21 17.71
CA ASP A 586 -29.11 -7.73 17.67
C ASP A 586 -28.07 -7.09 18.59
N HIS A 587 -27.50 -7.83 19.54
CA HIS A 587 -26.52 -7.30 20.49
C HIS A 587 -25.50 -8.35 20.93
N VAL A 588 -24.30 -7.88 21.27
CA VAL A 588 -23.19 -8.69 21.77
C VAL A 588 -22.52 -7.99 22.94
N MET A 589 -22.15 -8.77 23.95
CA MET A 589 -21.53 -8.34 25.20
C MET A 589 -20.32 -9.23 25.49
N ILE A 590 -19.33 -8.70 26.20
CA ILE A 590 -18.14 -9.44 26.64
C ILE A 590 -18.34 -9.81 28.11
N TYR A 591 -18.32 -11.10 28.45
CA TYR A 591 -18.36 -11.55 29.84
C TYR A 591 -17.04 -11.20 30.53
N SER A 592 -17.05 -10.39 31.59
CA SER A 592 -15.83 -9.94 32.28
C SER A 592 -15.51 -10.73 33.56
N GLY A 593 -16.31 -11.76 33.88
CA GLY A 593 -16.21 -12.54 35.11
C GLY A 593 -17.11 -11.97 36.22
N ASN A 594 -17.25 -12.73 37.32
CA ASN A 594 -18.00 -12.30 38.52
C ASN A 594 -19.42 -11.78 38.20
N GLU A 595 -20.14 -12.48 37.32
CA GLU A 595 -21.46 -12.07 36.83
C GLU A 595 -21.50 -10.65 36.21
N LYS A 596 -20.41 -10.17 35.62
CA LYS A 596 -20.35 -8.85 34.94
C LYS A 596 -20.15 -8.97 33.44
N LEU A 597 -20.60 -7.93 32.75
CA LEU A 597 -20.61 -7.78 31.29
C LEU A 597 -20.04 -6.42 30.92
N ILE A 598 -19.19 -6.38 29.90
CA ILE A 598 -18.80 -5.15 29.21
C ILE A 598 -19.62 -5.06 27.92
N GLU A 599 -20.30 -3.93 27.72
CA GLU A 599 -21.15 -3.70 26.56
C GLU A 599 -21.05 -2.26 26.07
N ALA A 600 -21.21 -2.07 24.75
CA ALA A 600 -21.56 -0.77 24.16
C ALA A 600 -23.03 -0.83 23.77
N THR A 601 -23.90 -0.06 24.42
CA THR A 601 -25.35 -0.20 24.26
C THR A 601 -26.06 1.12 23.92
N ARG A 602 -27.08 1.03 23.07
CA ARG A 602 -28.01 2.12 22.77
C ARG A 602 -28.88 2.48 23.98
N GLU A 603 -29.19 1.51 24.85
CA GLU A 603 -30.11 1.67 25.99
C GLU A 603 -29.71 2.83 26.92
N THR A 604 -28.41 2.99 27.17
CA THR A 604 -27.86 4.07 27.98
C THR A 604 -26.91 4.97 27.21
N ASN A 605 -26.91 4.84 25.87
CA ASN A 605 -26.01 5.55 24.96
C ASN A 605 -24.54 5.54 25.42
N SER A 606 -24.06 4.42 25.96
CA SER A 606 -22.76 4.35 26.61
C SER A 606 -22.11 2.98 26.54
N ILE A 607 -20.81 2.98 26.80
CA ILE A 607 -20.00 1.80 27.02
C ILE A 607 -19.79 1.63 28.52
N ARG A 608 -20.15 0.48 29.06
CA ARG A 608 -20.20 0.24 30.52
C ARG A 608 -19.82 -1.18 30.89
N GLU A 609 -19.40 -1.35 32.14
CA GLU A 609 -19.34 -2.65 32.80
C GLU A 609 -20.53 -2.75 33.77
N VAL A 610 -21.39 -3.77 33.59
CA VAL A 610 -22.67 -3.90 34.28
C VAL A 610 -22.84 -5.33 34.81
N SER A 611 -23.53 -5.51 35.94
CA SER A 611 -23.85 -6.86 36.43
C SER A 611 -24.93 -7.52 35.56
N PHE A 612 -24.86 -8.83 35.45
CA PHE A 612 -25.81 -9.65 34.70
C PHE A 612 -27.23 -9.42 35.23
N LYS A 613 -27.41 -9.40 36.57
CA LYS A 613 -28.68 -9.08 37.23
C LYS A 613 -29.21 -7.70 36.86
N LYS A 614 -28.35 -6.67 36.83
CA LYS A 614 -28.79 -5.32 36.44
C LYS A 614 -29.18 -5.25 34.96
N LYS A 615 -28.52 -6.02 34.09
CA LYS A 615 -28.83 -6.04 32.65
C LYS A 615 -30.11 -6.83 32.32
N PHE A 616 -30.31 -7.98 32.95
CA PHE A 616 -31.34 -8.94 32.56
C PHE A 616 -32.40 -9.21 33.63
N GLY A 617 -32.30 -8.61 34.81
CA GLY A 617 -33.20 -8.84 35.94
C GLY A 617 -32.99 -10.16 36.70
N LYS A 618 -32.12 -11.06 36.21
CA LYS A 618 -31.83 -12.38 36.81
C LYS A 618 -30.34 -12.60 37.01
N LYS A 619 -29.94 -13.44 37.97
CA LYS A 619 -28.52 -13.81 38.12
C LYS A 619 -28.10 -14.74 36.98
N LEU A 620 -26.81 -14.76 36.65
CA LEU A 620 -26.30 -15.65 35.59
C LEU A 620 -26.51 -17.11 35.99
N ALA A 621 -26.39 -17.42 37.28
CA ALA A 621 -26.63 -18.75 37.84
C ALA A 621 -28.01 -19.32 37.47
N ASP A 622 -29.03 -18.48 37.28
CA ASP A 622 -30.43 -18.89 37.08
C ASP A 622 -30.79 -19.13 35.61
N ILE A 623 -29.81 -19.03 34.70
CA ILE A 623 -30.05 -18.95 33.26
C ILE A 623 -29.44 -20.13 32.50
N LYS A 624 -30.15 -20.62 31.48
CA LYS A 624 -29.67 -21.62 30.52
C LYS A 624 -29.32 -20.97 29.18
N ASN A 625 -28.36 -21.55 28.45
CA ASN A 625 -28.02 -21.09 27.10
C ASN A 625 -29.23 -21.26 26.17
N GLY A 626 -29.67 -20.19 25.53
CA GLY A 626 -30.87 -20.15 24.70
C GLY A 626 -32.16 -19.83 25.46
N GLN A 627 -32.11 -19.44 26.74
CA GLN A 627 -33.30 -19.03 27.49
C GLN A 627 -33.78 -17.64 27.08
N ILE A 628 -35.10 -17.43 27.12
CA ILE A 628 -35.75 -16.13 26.92
C ILE A 628 -35.84 -15.39 28.26
N ILE A 629 -35.41 -14.13 28.28
CA ILE A 629 -35.46 -13.24 29.44
C ILE A 629 -35.95 -11.87 28.95
N ASN A 630 -37.07 -11.39 29.49
CA ASN A 630 -37.69 -10.12 29.12
C ASN A 630 -37.82 -9.97 27.58
N GLY A 631 -38.35 -11.02 26.92
CA GLY A 631 -38.52 -11.06 25.46
C GLY A 631 -37.24 -11.31 24.66
N SER A 632 -36.05 -11.32 25.29
CA SER A 632 -34.78 -11.53 24.60
C SER A 632 -34.21 -12.91 24.85
N LYS A 633 -33.85 -13.64 23.78
CA LYS A 633 -33.18 -14.94 23.91
C LYS A 633 -31.67 -14.76 24.02
N ILE A 634 -31.07 -15.36 25.05
CA ILE A 634 -29.66 -15.15 25.42
C ILE A 634 -28.81 -16.35 25.03
N TYR A 635 -27.64 -16.11 24.47
CA TYR A 635 -26.71 -17.16 24.06
C TYR A 635 -25.31 -16.96 24.58
N PHE A 636 -24.66 -18.05 24.97
CA PHE A 636 -23.26 -18.07 25.43
C PHE A 636 -22.35 -18.71 24.38
N LYS A 637 -21.27 -18.01 24.05
CA LYS A 637 -20.37 -18.36 22.95
C LYS A 637 -18.92 -18.03 23.32
N LYS A 638 -17.96 -18.78 22.79
CA LYS A 638 -16.51 -18.53 22.96
C LYS A 638 -15.78 -18.50 21.62
N VAL A 639 -14.72 -17.70 21.57
CA VAL A 639 -13.78 -17.65 20.44
C VAL A 639 -12.41 -18.18 20.86
N ILE A 640 -11.90 -17.74 22.02
CA ILE A 640 -10.66 -18.26 22.61
C ILE A 640 -10.93 -19.67 23.16
N LYS A 641 -10.20 -20.66 22.64
CA LYS A 641 -10.41 -22.09 22.96
C LYS A 641 -10.23 -22.38 24.45
#